data_AF-A0A7S6M8T1-F1
#
_entry.id   AF-A0A7S6M8T1-F1
#
_cell.length_a   1.000
_cell.length_b   1.000
_cell.length_c   1.000
_cell.angle_alpha   90.00
_cell.angle_beta   90.00
_cell.angle_gamma   90.00
#
_symmetry.space_group_name_H-M   'P 1'
#
loop_
_entity.id
_entity.type
_entity.pdbx_description
1 polymer ?
#
loop_
_entity_poly.entity_id
_entity_poly.type
_entity_poly.pdbx_seq_one_letter_code
_entity_poly.pdbx_strand_id
1 'polypeptide(L)'
;MLRRLRICAALLTLIPIALPLPLFSGWITLPSAWAQDYADDELLVPDMVSSADVEMQGAHCRQWRAESGELVLVYSGRFKLTIGRRQMSAAEAVVWINSEREAGTDRPMFSLTVYLSEDAELIEPAGTITQDSVLLVSGIRTTGRIIKRHDAHAEGSGEQNPLYRRATEDRRRIEEALRQPTDEPPAGRVVRGADAEAARIRRPPRPVRYRVAGIEPARTPQGEQVLVMSGPVSFLQAGSTDAATLEITADRAVVFPVASAAGSLLDRAEQGESAGSTSSSDHPVADHSSPAGVTTQPTQAPAAGTPSTDAPERRSGDEQIEQFVRAVYLEGDVVLSLGDRFVRAERLYYDFEMDRALILDAVFRAEMPERGIPLYIRAATVRRLSPREFSATRAVVTTSEFHTPHYHVGAERVVVRDSTQRDAGGSAVGSVRGAYELHNTTLNLENVPILWWPYSQGDFTGTETALRGFRFSYGGRRGITAQTEWDLYTLTGAQKPPGHDARMMIDYFGRRGPAVGLDYDYAGTDHYGLFRSYYLYDQGEDNLGPLRRAQEIPENANRGRTLWRHRHFLPNDWELSLEVSYISDPNFLEEWRKSEFQEGKEQETLLYLKRARGNEAISFLANWRILDFTTQTEHLPDLAYRRIGDTFLDPLVLHTEARVGSVRYRPDDRRFLDEFRFDNLARTDVTFRTDGRQEVELPLKLGGVNVVPFVTGRAGYWDGQPLDRGGLWRGLGVFGLRASTMFSRVFTDARSELLDVDGIRHVVKPDVAAWGAVSNTRSELITPFDYGIETVDDFYGVTFGLRQTWQTRRGEGPRRRTVDLLTFNVEAGLFGNVEGRSDFSNGYANPLRPENSRPRNYVGAEAAYRLSDTTALLYDANYDLSDQAFDRQAVSLAIERPPRAAYLIGLRYAGDINMNLIGGGFNYQLSEKYTLSSRAWFDIDTGDFGEGSIAVVRKLPRWYLALNFEYSDVDDDFSMTVSLWPEGIPEWTIGSRRFTQLGTSTGIRP
;
A
#
# COMPACT_ATOMS: atom_id res chain seq x y z
N MET A 1 65.28 10.32 -17.43
CA MET A 1 66.36 10.43 -16.41
C MET A 1 65.74 10.12 -15.05
N LEU A 2 66.32 9.49 -14.02
CA LEU A 2 67.56 8.73 -13.69
C LEU A 2 67.24 8.11 -12.30
N ARG A 3 67.61 6.91 -11.78
CA ARG A 3 68.31 5.64 -12.13
C ARG A 3 67.83 4.62 -11.03
N ARG A 4 67.84 3.28 -11.13
CA ARG A 4 68.21 2.24 -12.12
C ARG A 4 67.52 0.91 -11.69
N LEU A 5 66.99 0.07 -12.60
CA LEU A 5 67.61 -1.18 -13.16
C LEU A 5 68.01 -2.20 -12.07
N ARG A 6 67.76 -3.54 -12.13
CA ARG A 6 67.84 -4.56 -13.23
C ARG A 6 67.54 -5.98 -12.61
N ILE A 7 67.32 -7.13 -13.29
CA ILE A 7 67.10 -7.52 -14.71
C ILE A 7 66.53 -8.98 -14.84
N CYS A 8 65.82 -9.28 -15.94
CA CYS A 8 65.61 -10.55 -16.70
C CYS A 8 65.37 -11.96 -16.07
N ALA A 9 64.75 -12.79 -16.94
CA ALA A 9 64.88 -14.25 -17.14
C ALA A 9 63.94 -15.19 -16.33
N ALA A 10 63.31 -16.21 -16.93
CA ALA A 10 63.19 -16.58 -18.36
C ALA A 10 61.93 -17.45 -18.65
N LEU A 11 61.66 -17.69 -19.95
CA LEU A 11 60.61 -18.59 -20.45
C LEU A 11 60.88 -20.07 -20.13
N LEU A 12 59.84 -20.90 -19.96
CA LEU A 12 59.41 -21.86 -21.00
C LEU A 12 58.04 -22.52 -20.72
N THR A 13 57.09 -22.33 -21.66
CA THR A 13 56.06 -23.27 -22.15
C THR A 13 55.54 -24.44 -21.28
N LEU A 14 54.22 -24.48 -21.01
CA LEU A 14 53.27 -25.33 -21.76
C LEU A 14 51.79 -25.01 -21.42
N ILE A 15 50.88 -25.37 -22.33
CA ILE A 15 49.41 -25.18 -22.29
C ILE A 15 48.79 -26.53 -22.69
N PRO A 16 47.79 -27.07 -21.96
CA PRO A 16 46.39 -26.82 -22.30
C PRO A 16 45.40 -26.66 -21.14
N ILE A 17 44.60 -25.59 -21.24
CA ILE A 17 43.11 -25.59 -21.20
C ILE A 17 42.43 -26.75 -20.47
N ALA A 18 41.79 -26.47 -19.31
CA ALA A 18 40.36 -26.70 -19.04
C ALA A 18 40.05 -26.65 -17.53
N LEU A 19 39.30 -25.63 -17.08
CA LEU A 19 38.57 -25.62 -15.80
C LEU A 19 37.30 -24.77 -15.98
N PRO A 20 36.12 -25.24 -15.53
CA PRO A 20 34.87 -24.51 -15.70
C PRO A 20 34.74 -23.39 -14.66
N LEU A 21 34.33 -22.20 -15.09
CA LEU A 21 33.83 -21.15 -14.18
C LEU A 21 32.35 -21.45 -13.87
N PRO A 22 31.97 -21.80 -12.63
CA PRO A 22 30.57 -21.81 -12.24
C PRO A 22 30.05 -20.37 -12.22
N LEU A 23 29.03 -20.09 -13.03
CA LEU A 23 28.26 -18.84 -12.94
C LEU A 23 27.58 -18.78 -11.56
N PHE A 24 28.11 -17.94 -10.67
CA PHE A 24 27.48 -17.60 -9.40
C PHE A 24 26.74 -16.26 -9.52
N SER A 25 25.50 -16.23 -9.04
CA SER A 25 24.63 -15.07 -9.07
C SER A 25 25.10 -13.98 -8.09
N GLY A 26 24.85 -12.71 -8.45
CA GLY A 26 25.26 -11.56 -7.64
C GLY A 26 24.38 -11.39 -6.40
N TRP A 27 24.90 -11.74 -5.22
CA TRP A 27 24.21 -11.54 -3.94
C TRP A 27 24.26 -10.08 -3.48
N ILE A 28 23.35 -9.24 -3.99
CA ILE A 28 23.12 -7.89 -3.45
C ILE A 28 22.45 -7.99 -2.08
N THR A 29 23.25 -8.31 -1.06
CA THR A 29 22.81 -8.38 0.34
C THR A 29 22.85 -7.00 0.97
N LEU A 30 21.66 -6.40 1.15
CA LEU A 30 21.48 -5.32 2.11
C LEU A 30 21.77 -5.86 3.54
N PRO A 31 22.42 -5.08 4.42
CA PRO A 31 22.77 -5.55 5.76
C PRO A 31 21.52 -5.90 6.58
N SER A 32 21.47 -7.14 7.07
CA SER A 32 20.34 -7.76 7.78
C SER A 32 20.23 -7.31 9.25
N ALA A 33 20.15 -6.00 9.47
CA ALA A 33 20.05 -5.37 10.79
C ALA A 33 18.78 -4.51 11.00
N TRP A 34 17.93 -4.38 9.97
CA TRP A 34 16.69 -3.57 10.02
C TRP A 34 15.43 -4.40 9.71
N ALA A 35 15.27 -5.52 10.44
CA ALA A 35 13.94 -6.05 10.70
C ALA A 35 13.22 -5.11 11.68
N GLN A 36 12.82 -3.92 11.21
CA GLN A 36 11.66 -3.26 11.79
C GLN A 36 10.45 -4.15 11.51
N ASP A 37 9.53 -4.24 12.47
CA ASP A 37 8.26 -4.88 12.22
C ASP A 37 7.56 -4.15 11.07
N TYR A 38 7.47 -4.81 9.91
CA TYR A 38 6.24 -4.76 9.12
C TYR A 38 5.16 -5.48 9.92
N ALA A 39 4.79 -4.88 11.06
CA ALA A 39 3.52 -5.11 11.70
C ALA A 39 2.48 -4.81 10.62
N ASP A 40 1.51 -5.72 10.50
CA ASP A 40 0.76 -5.91 9.26
C ASP A 40 0.26 -4.57 8.69
N ASP A 41 0.54 -4.32 7.40
CA ASP A 41 -0.32 -3.47 6.57
C ASP A 41 -1.63 -4.26 6.33
N GLU A 42 -2.32 -4.51 7.44
CA GLU A 42 -3.70 -4.91 7.57
C GLU A 42 -4.49 -3.96 6.67
N LEU A 43 -4.98 -4.52 5.55
CA LEU A 43 -5.75 -3.77 4.56
C LEU A 43 -6.82 -2.97 5.32
N LEU A 44 -6.88 -1.65 5.10
CA LEU A 44 -7.82 -0.74 5.76
C LEU A 44 -9.29 -0.90 5.27
N VAL A 45 -9.67 -2.15 4.96
CA VAL A 45 -11.03 -2.64 4.97
C VAL A 45 -11.43 -2.81 6.45
N PRO A 46 -12.59 -2.29 6.91
CA PRO A 46 -13.05 -2.53 8.27
C PRO A 46 -13.43 -4.01 8.43
N ASP A 47 -12.57 -4.74 9.14
CA ASP A 47 -12.77 -6.15 9.44
C ASP A 47 -14.06 -6.34 10.25
N MET A 48 -14.98 -7.19 9.77
CA MET A 48 -16.33 -7.31 10.38
C MET A 48 -16.31 -7.95 11.78
N VAL A 49 -15.20 -8.60 12.14
CA VAL A 49 -14.90 -9.12 13.48
C VAL A 49 -13.39 -9.02 13.69
N SER A 50 -12.92 -8.15 14.58
CA SER A 50 -11.48 -8.00 14.86
C SER A 50 -10.92 -9.19 15.67
N SER A 51 -9.62 -9.42 15.57
CA SER A 51 -8.88 -10.34 16.45
C SER A 51 -8.33 -9.67 17.72
N ALA A 52 -8.35 -8.34 17.80
CA ALA A 52 -7.66 -7.58 18.83
C ALA A 52 -8.37 -7.59 20.20
N ASP A 53 -7.57 -7.70 21.28
CA ASP A 53 -8.04 -7.46 22.65
C ASP A 53 -8.67 -6.06 22.78
N VAL A 54 -9.76 -5.96 23.55
CA VAL A 54 -10.41 -4.69 23.90
C VAL A 54 -9.94 -4.28 25.28
N GLU A 55 -9.21 -3.17 25.38
CA GLU A 55 -8.75 -2.62 26.65
C GLU A 55 -9.50 -1.35 27.02
N MET A 56 -10.21 -1.37 28.15
CA MET A 56 -10.95 -0.25 28.74
C MET A 56 -10.28 0.26 30.01
N GLN A 57 -10.23 1.58 30.18
CA GLN A 57 -9.71 2.27 31.35
C GLN A 57 -10.63 3.43 31.76
N GLY A 58 -10.77 3.68 33.07
CA GLY A 58 -11.40 4.90 33.63
C GLY A 58 -11.36 4.87 35.16
N ALA A 59 -11.42 6.03 35.82
CA ALA A 59 -11.19 6.11 37.27
C ALA A 59 -12.18 5.25 38.10
N HIS A 60 -13.46 5.31 37.76
CA HIS A 60 -14.51 4.54 38.42
C HIS A 60 -15.28 3.68 37.43
N CYS A 61 -15.56 2.44 37.80
CA CYS A 61 -16.32 1.49 36.98
C CYS A 61 -17.40 0.78 37.81
N ARG A 62 -18.66 0.80 37.36
CA ARG A 62 -19.73 -0.05 37.88
C ARG A 62 -20.09 -1.12 36.86
N GLN A 63 -20.36 -2.35 37.32
CA GLN A 63 -20.79 -3.45 36.45
C GLN A 63 -22.04 -4.16 36.98
N TRP A 64 -22.91 -4.58 36.06
CA TRP A 64 -24.00 -5.52 36.30
C TRP A 64 -24.39 -6.20 34.99
N ARG A 65 -25.17 -7.28 35.05
CA ARG A 65 -25.81 -7.85 33.86
C ARG A 65 -27.24 -7.31 33.78
N ALA A 66 -27.61 -6.74 32.64
CA ALA A 66 -28.97 -6.25 32.40
C ALA A 66 -29.95 -7.42 32.16
N GLU A 67 -31.25 -7.16 32.25
CA GLU A 67 -32.30 -8.15 31.95
C GLU A 67 -32.25 -8.65 30.49
N SER A 68 -31.66 -7.87 29.58
CA SER A 68 -31.37 -8.27 28.19
C SER A 68 -30.28 -9.35 28.06
N GLY A 69 -29.59 -9.69 29.15
CA GLY A 69 -28.46 -10.62 29.17
C GLY A 69 -27.09 -9.95 28.91
N GLU A 70 -27.06 -8.72 28.40
CA GLU A 70 -25.83 -7.94 28.18
C GLU A 70 -25.09 -7.66 29.50
N LEU A 71 -23.75 -7.73 29.48
CA LEU A 71 -22.91 -7.17 30.55
C LEU A 71 -22.79 -5.66 30.33
N VAL A 72 -23.24 -4.87 31.30
CA VAL A 72 -23.13 -3.41 31.29
C VAL A 72 -21.94 -2.98 32.13
N LEU A 73 -21.15 -2.06 31.58
CA LEU A 73 -20.10 -1.32 32.28
C LEU A 73 -20.43 0.17 32.20
N VAL A 74 -20.41 0.87 33.32
CA VAL A 74 -20.51 2.34 33.36
C VAL A 74 -19.23 2.89 33.95
N TYR A 75 -18.51 3.68 33.16
CA TYR A 75 -17.26 4.33 33.51
C TYR A 75 -17.45 5.83 33.71
N SER A 76 -16.79 6.39 34.73
CA SER A 76 -16.68 7.84 34.90
C SER A 76 -15.27 8.27 35.33
N GLY A 77 -14.89 9.48 34.90
CA GLY A 77 -13.58 10.07 35.15
C GLY A 77 -12.53 9.60 34.15
N ARG A 78 -12.53 10.22 32.96
CA ARG A 78 -11.59 9.98 31.84
C ARG A 78 -11.60 8.52 31.38
N PHE A 79 -12.70 8.14 30.72
CA PHE A 79 -12.80 6.88 30.02
C PHE A 79 -11.87 6.85 28.79
N LYS A 80 -11.24 5.70 28.56
CA LYS A 80 -10.59 5.35 27.31
C LYS A 80 -10.88 3.88 26.95
N LEU A 81 -11.16 3.61 25.69
CA LEU A 81 -11.21 2.27 25.11
C LEU A 81 -10.24 2.18 23.93
N THR A 82 -9.60 1.02 23.79
CA THR A 82 -8.66 0.71 22.72
C THR A 82 -8.96 -0.68 22.15
N ILE A 83 -9.05 -0.79 20.83
CA ILE A 83 -9.19 -2.07 20.12
C ILE A 83 -8.38 -2.00 18.81
N GLY A 84 -7.29 -2.75 18.74
CA GLY A 84 -6.31 -2.64 17.65
C GLY A 84 -5.81 -1.19 17.51
N ARG A 85 -5.96 -0.62 16.31
CA ARG A 85 -5.63 0.78 16.02
C ARG A 85 -6.74 1.79 16.35
N ARG A 86 -7.98 1.34 16.62
CA ARG A 86 -9.12 2.21 16.97
C ARG A 86 -9.05 2.63 18.43
N GLN A 87 -9.24 3.92 18.71
CA GLN A 87 -9.25 4.48 20.06
C GLN A 87 -10.52 5.30 20.31
N MET A 88 -10.99 5.31 21.55
CA MET A 88 -12.15 6.09 21.99
C MET A 88 -11.84 6.72 23.34
N SER A 89 -12.29 7.95 23.58
CA SER A 89 -12.20 8.59 24.90
C SER A 89 -13.37 9.53 25.17
N ALA A 90 -13.67 9.74 26.46
CA ALA A 90 -14.71 10.65 26.96
C ALA A 90 -14.50 10.93 28.46
N ALA A 91 -15.22 11.89 29.03
CA ALA A 91 -15.25 12.07 30.49
C ALA A 91 -16.02 10.93 31.18
N GLU A 92 -17.16 10.50 30.61
CA GLU A 92 -17.94 9.34 31.04
C GLU A 92 -18.35 8.43 29.86
N ALA A 93 -18.63 7.15 30.14
CA ALA A 93 -19.10 6.21 29.11
C ALA A 93 -19.96 5.06 29.65
N VAL A 94 -20.78 4.50 28.77
CA VAL A 94 -21.55 3.27 28.98
C VAL A 94 -21.16 2.26 27.90
N VAL A 95 -20.79 1.04 28.30
CA VAL A 95 -20.46 -0.05 27.39
C VAL A 95 -21.39 -1.23 27.65
N TRP A 96 -22.10 -1.67 26.62
CA TRP A 96 -22.85 -2.93 26.62
C TRP A 96 -22.02 -3.99 25.88
N ILE A 97 -21.88 -5.17 26.49
CA ILE A 97 -21.12 -6.29 25.94
C ILE A 97 -22.03 -7.52 25.89
N ASN A 98 -22.32 -7.99 24.69
CA ASN A 98 -22.94 -9.28 24.44
C ASN A 98 -21.87 -10.35 24.18
N SER A 99 -22.18 -11.61 24.49
CA SER A 99 -21.33 -12.76 24.18
C SER A 99 -22.05 -13.66 23.18
N GLU A 100 -21.47 -13.76 22.00
CA GLU A 100 -21.98 -14.51 20.85
C GLU A 100 -21.04 -15.68 20.55
N ARG A 101 -21.43 -16.56 19.62
CA ARG A 101 -20.53 -17.58 19.04
C ARG A 101 -20.36 -17.29 17.56
N GLU A 102 -19.12 -17.36 17.08
CA GLU A 102 -18.79 -17.17 15.68
C GLU A 102 -19.40 -18.30 14.82
N ALA A 103 -20.04 -17.92 13.72
CA ALA A 103 -20.82 -18.84 12.89
C ALA A 103 -19.91 -19.82 12.13
N GLY A 104 -19.86 -21.07 12.60
CA GLY A 104 -19.15 -22.18 11.96
C GLY A 104 -17.83 -22.60 12.64
N THR A 105 -17.36 -21.87 13.66
CA THR A 105 -16.07 -22.15 14.33
C THR A 105 -16.20 -22.53 15.82
N ASP A 106 -17.40 -22.32 16.40
CA ASP A 106 -17.71 -22.42 17.84
C ASP A 106 -16.86 -21.52 18.76
N ARG A 107 -16.12 -20.55 18.20
CA ARG A 107 -15.31 -19.60 18.96
C ARG A 107 -16.20 -18.59 19.70
N PRO A 108 -15.86 -18.21 20.94
CA PRO A 108 -16.54 -17.11 21.63
C PRO A 108 -16.20 -15.77 20.95
N MET A 109 -17.22 -14.97 20.67
CA MET A 109 -17.11 -13.63 20.10
C MET A 109 -17.77 -12.64 21.06
N PHE A 110 -17.22 -11.44 21.19
CA PHE A 110 -17.84 -10.33 21.90
C PHE A 110 -18.35 -9.29 20.92
N SER A 111 -19.58 -8.83 21.17
CA SER A 111 -20.24 -7.78 20.40
C SER A 111 -20.49 -6.61 21.34
N LEU A 112 -19.93 -5.44 21.03
CA LEU A 112 -19.89 -4.27 21.91
C LEU A 112 -20.61 -3.08 21.28
N THR A 113 -21.28 -2.33 22.14
CA THR A 113 -21.80 -0.98 21.85
C THR A 113 -21.32 -0.03 22.94
N VAL A 114 -20.81 1.13 22.55
CA VAL A 114 -20.15 2.11 23.42
C VAL A 114 -20.84 3.46 23.25
N TYR A 115 -21.43 4.00 24.31
CA TYR A 115 -21.92 5.37 24.40
C TYR A 115 -20.88 6.21 25.14
N LEU A 116 -20.33 7.21 24.46
CA LEU A 116 -19.37 8.18 24.96
C LEU A 116 -20.11 9.49 25.26
N SER A 117 -19.84 10.13 26.40
CA SER A 117 -20.50 11.37 26.81
C SER A 117 -19.53 12.34 27.47
N GLU A 118 -19.64 13.62 27.09
CA GLU A 118 -18.76 14.73 27.48
C GLU A 118 -17.33 14.54 26.95
N ASP A 119 -16.87 15.47 26.11
CA ASP A 119 -15.60 15.41 25.36
C ASP A 119 -15.38 14.06 24.63
N ALA A 120 -16.40 13.60 23.89
CA ALA A 120 -16.37 12.30 23.22
C ALA A 120 -15.54 12.35 21.91
N GLU A 121 -14.48 11.53 21.86
CA GLU A 121 -13.58 11.40 20.71
C GLU A 121 -13.46 9.94 20.26
N LEU A 122 -13.52 9.72 18.95
CA LEU A 122 -13.30 8.45 18.26
C LEU A 122 -12.18 8.64 17.22
N ILE A 123 -11.12 7.84 17.32
CA ILE A 123 -10.02 7.76 16.35
C ILE A 123 -10.11 6.41 15.63
N GLU A 124 -10.26 6.43 14.31
CA GLU A 124 -10.32 5.24 13.46
C GLU A 124 -8.92 4.77 13.00
N PRO A 125 -8.72 3.49 12.64
CA PRO A 125 -7.42 2.94 12.21
C PRO A 125 -6.73 3.70 11.06
N ALA A 126 -7.53 4.32 10.18
CA ALA A 126 -7.08 5.15 9.05
C ALA A 126 -6.68 6.58 9.44
N GLY A 127 -6.80 6.97 10.72
CA GLY A 127 -6.44 8.30 11.23
C GLY A 127 -7.57 9.33 11.23
N THR A 128 -8.78 8.97 10.80
CA THR A 128 -9.97 9.84 10.93
C THR A 128 -10.30 10.05 12.41
N ILE A 129 -10.52 11.31 12.80
CA ILE A 129 -10.94 11.69 14.15
C ILE A 129 -12.36 12.28 14.08
N THR A 130 -13.26 11.75 14.89
CA THR A 130 -14.62 12.25 15.08
C THR A 130 -14.77 12.72 16.53
N GLN A 131 -15.22 13.96 16.73
CA GLN A 131 -15.44 14.56 18.05
C GLN A 131 -16.87 15.10 18.15
N ASP A 132 -17.56 14.84 19.26
CA ASP A 132 -18.87 15.41 19.59
C ASP A 132 -19.04 15.49 21.13
N SER A 133 -20.11 16.13 21.58
CA SER A 133 -20.65 16.07 22.94
C SER A 133 -21.08 14.66 23.37
N VAL A 134 -21.60 13.85 22.44
CA VAL A 134 -22.07 12.47 22.65
C VAL A 134 -21.83 11.65 21.37
N LEU A 135 -21.29 10.43 21.50
CA LEU A 135 -21.14 9.48 20.39
C LEU A 135 -21.63 8.09 20.79
N LEU A 136 -22.44 7.44 19.94
CA LEU A 136 -22.81 6.03 20.08
C LEU A 136 -22.11 5.20 19.00
N VAL A 137 -21.14 4.38 19.40
CA VAL A 137 -20.38 3.49 18.51
C VAL A 137 -20.89 2.06 18.69
N SER A 138 -21.54 1.51 17.68
CA SER A 138 -22.10 0.15 17.67
C SER A 138 -21.40 -0.74 16.64
N GLY A 139 -21.71 -2.04 16.66
CA GLY A 139 -21.17 -3.00 15.68
C GLY A 139 -19.70 -3.40 15.90
N ILE A 140 -19.10 -3.03 17.04
CA ILE A 140 -17.74 -3.44 17.40
C ILE A 140 -17.78 -4.94 17.73
N ARG A 141 -17.16 -5.77 16.90
CA ARG A 141 -17.05 -7.22 17.15
C ARG A 141 -15.60 -7.63 17.32
N THR A 142 -15.33 -8.53 18.27
CA THR A 142 -13.99 -9.08 18.49
C THR A 142 -14.01 -10.54 18.93
N THR A 143 -12.97 -11.29 18.55
CA THR A 143 -12.62 -12.60 19.15
C THR A 143 -11.53 -12.46 20.23
N GLY A 144 -10.96 -11.27 20.40
CA GLY A 144 -10.00 -10.92 21.45
C GLY A 144 -10.62 -10.81 22.85
N ARG A 145 -9.76 -10.65 23.85
CA ARG A 145 -10.12 -10.63 25.28
C ARG A 145 -10.64 -9.26 25.71
N ILE A 146 -11.59 -9.26 26.64
CA ILE A 146 -12.11 -8.03 27.27
C ILE A 146 -11.30 -7.71 28.54
N ILE A 147 -10.47 -6.67 28.47
CA ILE A 147 -9.60 -6.19 29.54
C ILE A 147 -10.21 -4.92 30.15
N LYS A 148 -10.34 -4.89 31.49
CA LYS A 148 -10.92 -3.77 32.25
C LYS A 148 -9.90 -3.26 33.27
N ARG A 149 -9.63 -1.96 33.26
CA ARG A 149 -8.80 -1.25 34.25
C ARG A 149 -9.63 -0.14 34.91
N HIS A 150 -9.56 -0.07 36.24
CA HIS A 150 -10.27 0.95 37.02
C HIS A 150 -9.59 1.15 38.38
N ASP A 151 -9.59 2.37 38.89
CA ASP A 151 -8.97 2.70 40.17
C ASP A 151 -9.89 2.33 41.35
N ALA A 152 -11.21 2.38 41.15
CA ALA A 152 -12.18 1.78 42.08
C ALA A 152 -13.38 1.16 41.35
N HIS A 153 -13.93 0.09 41.96
CA HIS A 153 -15.03 -0.70 41.43
C HIS A 153 -16.20 -0.80 42.42
N ALA A 154 -17.42 -0.93 41.90
CA ALA A 154 -18.58 -1.33 42.69
C ALA A 154 -19.51 -2.25 41.89
N GLU A 155 -19.90 -3.37 42.49
CA GLU A 155 -20.89 -4.30 41.95
C GLU A 155 -22.30 -3.94 42.47
N GLY A 156 -23.27 -3.92 41.57
CA GLY A 156 -24.65 -3.55 41.85
C GLY A 156 -25.30 -2.84 40.67
N SER A 157 -26.63 -2.92 40.55
CA SER A 157 -27.34 -2.31 39.42
C SER A 157 -27.07 -0.80 39.35
N GLY A 158 -26.56 -0.36 38.19
CA GLY A 158 -26.39 1.04 37.84
C GLY A 158 -27.59 1.62 37.10
N GLU A 159 -28.73 0.92 36.99
CA GLU A 159 -29.89 1.35 36.18
C GLU A 159 -30.48 2.71 36.62
N GLN A 160 -30.28 3.11 37.87
CA GLN A 160 -30.70 4.42 38.37
C GLN A 160 -29.73 5.56 38.00
N ASN A 161 -28.54 5.27 37.46
CA ASN A 161 -27.56 6.27 37.04
C ASN A 161 -28.16 7.17 35.92
N PRO A 162 -28.11 8.51 36.05
CA PRO A 162 -28.55 9.44 35.00
C PRO A 162 -27.89 9.19 33.64
N LEU A 163 -26.58 8.92 33.60
CA LEU A 163 -25.85 8.61 32.37
C LEU A 163 -26.40 7.36 31.71
N TYR A 164 -26.58 6.28 32.47
CA TYR A 164 -27.11 5.01 31.95
C TYR A 164 -28.51 5.21 31.35
N ARG A 165 -29.41 5.91 32.05
CA ARG A 165 -30.76 6.17 31.55
C ARG A 165 -30.77 6.98 30.27
N ARG A 166 -29.97 8.05 30.17
CA ARG A 166 -29.80 8.81 28.93
C ARG A 166 -29.25 7.91 27.80
N ALA A 167 -28.16 7.18 28.07
CA ALA A 167 -27.52 6.30 27.11
C ALA A 167 -28.46 5.20 26.59
N THR A 168 -29.30 4.61 27.45
CA THR A 168 -30.34 3.64 27.06
C THR A 168 -31.46 4.30 26.24
N GLU A 169 -31.91 5.51 26.59
CA GLU A 169 -32.92 6.24 25.79
C GLU A 169 -32.40 6.59 24.39
N ASP A 170 -31.17 7.08 24.28
CA ASP A 170 -30.56 7.46 23.00
C ASP A 170 -30.22 6.22 22.15
N ARG A 171 -29.63 5.18 22.75
CA ARG A 171 -29.44 3.87 22.10
C ARG A 171 -30.77 3.32 21.58
N ARG A 172 -31.85 3.38 22.38
CA ARG A 172 -33.17 2.92 21.95
C ARG A 172 -33.73 3.77 20.80
N ARG A 173 -33.62 5.10 20.83
CA ARG A 173 -34.06 5.95 19.70
C ARG A 173 -33.34 5.63 18.39
N ILE A 174 -32.03 5.40 18.47
CA ILE A 174 -31.19 5.07 17.31
C ILE A 174 -31.51 3.65 16.80
N GLU A 175 -31.65 2.67 17.70
CA GLU A 175 -32.07 1.32 17.30
C GLU A 175 -33.52 1.27 16.78
N GLU A 176 -34.46 2.06 17.33
CA GLU A 176 -35.84 2.17 16.82
C GLU A 176 -35.89 2.81 15.42
N ALA A 177 -34.99 3.76 15.12
CA ALA A 177 -34.83 4.31 13.77
C ALA A 177 -34.22 3.29 12.79
N LEU A 178 -33.28 2.46 13.25
CA LEU A 178 -32.63 1.41 12.44
C LEU A 178 -33.48 0.12 12.27
N ARG A 179 -34.51 -0.08 13.10
CA ARG A 179 -35.40 -1.26 13.08
C ARG A 179 -36.71 -1.06 12.31
N GLN A 180 -36.95 0.10 11.70
CA GLN A 180 -38.13 0.26 10.84
C GLN A 180 -37.97 -0.61 9.59
N PRO A 181 -38.93 -1.52 9.28
CA PRO A 181 -38.78 -2.41 8.14
C PRO A 181 -38.97 -1.65 6.83
N THR A 182 -37.92 -1.61 6.01
CA THR A 182 -38.09 -1.55 4.56
C THR A 182 -38.74 -2.86 4.14
N ASP A 183 -40.04 -2.86 3.84
CA ASP A 183 -40.80 -4.08 3.51
C ASP A 183 -40.14 -4.85 2.35
N GLU A 184 -39.54 -5.99 2.66
CA GLU A 184 -38.86 -6.85 1.68
C GLU A 184 -39.90 -7.71 0.93
N PRO A 185 -40.09 -7.52 -0.38
CA PRO A 185 -41.08 -8.30 -1.13
C PRO A 185 -40.60 -9.75 -1.29
N PRO A 186 -41.50 -10.75 -1.14
CA PRO A 186 -41.10 -12.16 -1.15
C PRO A 186 -40.49 -12.58 -2.49
N ALA A 187 -39.47 -13.44 -2.42
CA ALA A 187 -38.66 -13.89 -3.55
C ALA A 187 -39.51 -14.36 -4.75
N GLY A 188 -39.65 -13.49 -5.76
CA GLY A 188 -40.69 -13.62 -6.78
C GLY A 188 -40.28 -13.15 -8.17
N ARG A 189 -39.70 -14.07 -8.95
CA ARG A 189 -39.63 -14.05 -10.43
C ARG A 189 -38.80 -12.93 -11.08
N VAL A 190 -37.66 -13.30 -11.67
CA VAL A 190 -36.87 -12.42 -12.56
C VAL A 190 -37.71 -11.99 -13.77
N VAL A 191 -38.04 -10.70 -13.86
CA VAL A 191 -38.65 -10.08 -15.04
C VAL A 191 -37.56 -9.57 -15.98
N ARG A 192 -37.45 -10.16 -17.18
CA ARG A 192 -36.52 -9.68 -18.22
C ARG A 192 -37.13 -8.49 -18.97
N GLY A 193 -36.65 -7.27 -18.67
CA GLY A 193 -36.42 -6.15 -19.60
C GLY A 193 -37.52 -5.62 -20.57
N ALA A 194 -38.67 -6.26 -20.73
CA ALA A 194 -39.62 -5.99 -21.81
C ALA A 194 -40.91 -5.29 -21.36
N ASP A 195 -41.41 -5.59 -20.15
CA ASP A 195 -42.73 -5.12 -19.68
C ASP A 195 -42.73 -3.71 -19.05
N ALA A 196 -41.59 -3.00 -19.11
CA ALA A 196 -41.35 -1.78 -18.33
C ALA A 196 -41.93 -0.48 -18.91
N GLU A 197 -42.61 -0.51 -20.06
CA GLU A 197 -43.09 0.71 -20.75
C GLU A 197 -44.48 1.20 -20.27
N ALA A 198 -45.22 0.40 -19.48
CA ALA A 198 -46.66 0.57 -19.25
C ALA A 198 -47.09 0.99 -17.83
N ALA A 199 -46.24 1.63 -17.01
CA ALA A 199 -46.63 2.10 -15.68
C ALA A 199 -46.00 3.45 -15.27
N ARG A 200 -46.64 4.57 -15.65
CA ARG A 200 -46.28 5.91 -15.12
C ARG A 200 -46.81 6.11 -13.71
N ILE A 201 -46.13 5.55 -12.72
CA ILE A 201 -46.41 5.84 -11.30
C ILE A 201 -46.04 7.30 -11.03
N ARG A 202 -47.04 8.18 -10.94
CA ARG A 202 -46.87 9.54 -10.43
C ARG A 202 -46.46 9.46 -8.97
N ARG A 203 -45.27 9.96 -8.63
CA ARG A 203 -44.87 10.20 -7.24
C ARG A 203 -45.83 11.23 -6.62
N PRO A 204 -46.21 11.11 -5.34
CA PRO A 204 -46.94 12.19 -4.68
C PRO A 204 -46.07 13.46 -4.69
N PRO A 205 -46.63 14.64 -4.99
CA PRO A 205 -45.85 15.87 -5.05
C PRO A 205 -45.27 16.18 -3.68
N ARG A 206 -43.95 16.42 -3.61
CA ARG A 206 -43.28 16.85 -2.39
C ARG A 206 -43.45 18.37 -2.23
N PRO A 207 -43.64 18.91 -1.01
CA PRO A 207 -43.64 20.35 -0.80
C PRO A 207 -42.27 20.93 -1.19
N VAL A 208 -42.31 22.07 -1.87
CA VAL A 208 -41.14 22.90 -2.16
C VAL A 208 -41.31 24.18 -1.35
N ARG A 209 -40.31 24.49 -0.53
CA ARG A 209 -40.23 25.77 0.19
C ARG A 209 -39.54 26.76 -0.71
N TYR A 210 -40.02 27.99 -0.77
CA TYR A 210 -39.33 29.06 -1.48
C TYR A 210 -39.23 30.36 -0.69
N ARG A 211 -38.15 31.11 -0.96
CA ARG A 211 -37.89 32.47 -0.49
C ARG A 211 -37.69 33.36 -1.71
N VAL A 212 -38.27 34.56 -1.68
CA VAL A 212 -38.33 35.50 -2.81
C VAL A 212 -38.62 36.92 -2.30
N ALA A 213 -38.07 37.94 -2.98
CA ALA A 213 -38.25 39.35 -2.60
C ALA A 213 -39.51 40.03 -3.21
N GLY A 214 -40.09 39.47 -4.28
CA GLY A 214 -41.34 39.94 -4.88
C GLY A 214 -41.95 38.91 -5.84
N ILE A 215 -43.28 38.77 -5.81
CA ILE A 215 -44.06 37.79 -6.57
C ILE A 215 -45.13 38.53 -7.39
N GLU A 216 -45.19 38.27 -8.70
CA GLU A 216 -46.20 38.81 -9.61
C GLU A 216 -46.95 37.66 -10.32
N PRO A 217 -48.28 37.54 -10.21
CA PRO A 217 -49.04 36.54 -10.95
C PRO A 217 -49.18 36.93 -12.43
N ALA A 218 -48.86 36.00 -13.33
CA ALA A 218 -48.91 36.20 -14.77
C ALA A 218 -49.56 35.01 -15.50
N ARG A 219 -49.70 35.12 -16.83
CA ARG A 219 -50.13 34.00 -17.69
C ARG A 219 -49.18 33.80 -18.86
N THR A 220 -48.94 32.55 -19.22
CA THR A 220 -48.18 32.19 -20.43
C THR A 220 -49.00 32.49 -21.70
N PRO A 221 -48.37 32.53 -22.90
CA PRO A 221 -49.08 32.61 -24.18
C PRO A 221 -50.07 31.47 -24.42
N GLN A 222 -49.92 30.33 -23.73
CA GLN A 222 -50.83 29.18 -23.75
C GLN A 222 -51.98 29.31 -22.73
N GLY A 223 -52.06 30.41 -21.98
CA GLY A 223 -53.11 30.70 -21.00
C GLY A 223 -52.88 30.09 -19.61
N GLU A 224 -51.76 29.40 -19.38
CA GLU A 224 -51.41 28.78 -18.10
C GLU A 224 -51.00 29.85 -17.07
N GLN A 225 -51.48 29.74 -15.83
CA GLN A 225 -51.14 30.65 -14.75
C GLN A 225 -49.77 30.32 -14.16
N VAL A 226 -48.95 31.35 -13.93
CA VAL A 226 -47.59 31.24 -13.38
C VAL A 226 -47.32 32.37 -12.39
N LEU A 227 -46.37 32.17 -11.48
CA LEU A 227 -45.85 33.23 -10.61
C LEU A 227 -44.48 33.66 -11.12
N VAL A 228 -44.33 34.93 -11.50
CA VAL A 228 -43.04 35.54 -11.84
C VAL A 228 -42.40 36.05 -10.57
N MET A 229 -41.12 35.75 -10.37
CA MET A 229 -40.34 36.11 -9.19
C MET A 229 -39.13 36.94 -9.62
N SER A 230 -39.01 38.15 -9.07
CA SER A 230 -37.95 39.10 -9.40
C SER A 230 -37.12 39.44 -8.16
N GLY A 231 -35.79 39.34 -8.30
CA GLY A 231 -34.88 39.38 -7.16
C GLY A 231 -34.55 37.97 -6.65
N PRO A 232 -33.51 37.84 -5.81
CA PRO A 232 -32.90 36.55 -5.49
C PRO A 232 -33.92 35.55 -4.94
N VAL A 233 -33.97 34.39 -5.59
CA VAL A 233 -34.84 33.26 -5.24
C VAL A 233 -34.02 32.10 -4.68
N SER A 234 -34.60 31.38 -3.73
CA SER A 234 -34.14 30.04 -3.31
C SER A 234 -35.35 29.10 -3.27
N PHE A 235 -35.20 27.93 -3.87
CA PHE A 235 -36.16 26.81 -3.83
C PHE A 235 -35.50 25.64 -3.12
N LEU A 236 -36.11 25.18 -2.03
CA LEU A 236 -35.63 24.09 -1.19
C LEU A 236 -36.64 22.95 -1.20
N GLN A 237 -36.26 21.80 -1.78
CA GLN A 237 -37.02 20.57 -1.69
C GLN A 237 -36.30 19.61 -0.73
N ALA A 238 -36.99 19.23 0.35
CA ALA A 238 -36.44 18.34 1.35
C ALA A 238 -36.06 16.98 0.75
N GLY A 239 -34.89 16.49 1.15
CA GLY A 239 -34.44 15.13 0.85
C GLY A 239 -35.42 14.08 1.37
N SER A 240 -35.39 12.89 0.76
CA SER A 240 -35.78 11.66 1.46
C SER A 240 -34.54 11.15 2.22
N THR A 241 -34.69 10.14 3.09
CA THR A 241 -33.58 9.45 3.77
C THR A 241 -32.39 9.17 2.85
N ASP A 242 -32.66 8.81 1.60
CA ASP A 242 -31.69 8.33 0.61
C ASP A 242 -31.41 9.33 -0.53
N ALA A 243 -31.80 10.60 -0.36
CA ALA A 243 -31.53 11.65 -1.35
C ALA A 243 -31.17 12.96 -0.64
N ALA A 244 -29.99 13.50 -0.94
CA ALA A 244 -29.57 14.80 -0.42
C ALA A 244 -30.60 15.90 -0.74
N THR A 245 -30.72 16.88 0.15
CA THR A 245 -31.58 18.05 -0.04
C THR A 245 -31.25 18.76 -1.34
N LEU A 246 -32.27 19.06 -2.13
CA LEU A 246 -32.16 19.81 -3.37
C LEU A 246 -32.41 21.29 -3.06
N GLU A 247 -31.38 22.12 -3.21
CA GLU A 247 -31.51 23.58 -3.21
C GLU A 247 -31.22 24.13 -4.61
N ILE A 248 -32.02 25.10 -5.04
CA ILE A 248 -31.85 25.79 -6.31
C ILE A 248 -31.99 27.30 -6.10
N THR A 249 -30.94 28.07 -6.37
CA THR A 249 -30.93 29.54 -6.30
C THR A 249 -30.77 30.18 -7.68
N ALA A 250 -31.29 31.39 -7.86
CA ALA A 250 -31.16 32.20 -9.09
C ALA A 250 -31.50 33.69 -8.81
N ASP A 251 -31.26 34.56 -9.79
CA ASP A 251 -31.70 35.97 -9.76
C ASP A 251 -33.21 36.13 -10.00
N ARG A 252 -33.82 35.19 -10.74
CA ARG A 252 -35.20 35.27 -11.26
C ARG A 252 -35.82 33.88 -11.39
N ALA A 253 -37.14 33.78 -11.20
CA ALA A 253 -37.88 32.55 -11.53
C ALA A 253 -39.24 32.81 -12.19
N VAL A 254 -39.74 31.78 -12.88
CA VAL A 254 -41.15 31.61 -13.23
C VAL A 254 -41.60 30.26 -12.68
N VAL A 255 -42.52 30.29 -11.72
CA VAL A 255 -43.00 29.12 -10.98
C VAL A 255 -44.34 28.67 -11.56
N PHE A 256 -44.43 27.38 -11.84
CA PHE A 256 -45.63 26.71 -12.31
C PHE A 256 -46.27 25.95 -11.14
N PRO A 257 -47.38 26.44 -10.53
CA PRO A 257 -48.06 25.73 -9.45
C PRO A 257 -48.80 24.49 -9.97
N VAL A 258 -49.13 23.54 -9.09
CA VAL A 258 -50.10 22.49 -9.43
C VAL A 258 -51.52 23.06 -9.48
N ALA A 259 -52.34 22.53 -10.40
CA ALA A 259 -53.65 23.08 -10.74
C ALA A 259 -54.67 23.16 -9.58
N SER A 260 -54.46 22.40 -8.49
CA SER A 260 -55.28 22.45 -7.27
C SER A 260 -54.94 23.60 -6.33
N ALA A 261 -53.77 24.24 -6.47
CA ALA A 261 -53.28 25.31 -5.59
C ALA A 261 -53.52 26.73 -6.13
N ALA A 262 -53.87 26.86 -7.42
CA ALA A 262 -54.00 28.16 -8.08
C ALA A 262 -55.10 29.07 -7.50
N GLY A 263 -56.19 28.48 -6.97
CA GLY A 263 -57.33 29.24 -6.43
C GLY A 263 -57.00 30.06 -5.19
N SER A 264 -56.46 29.43 -4.13
CA SER A 264 -56.22 30.09 -2.83
C SER A 264 -55.01 31.04 -2.82
N LEU A 265 -54.21 31.04 -3.88
CA LEU A 265 -53.16 32.03 -4.12
C LEU A 265 -53.72 33.36 -4.61
N LEU A 266 -54.68 33.33 -5.53
CA LEU A 266 -55.31 34.53 -6.10
C LEU A 266 -56.13 35.28 -5.05
N ASP A 267 -56.92 34.56 -4.25
CA ASP A 267 -57.70 35.15 -3.15
C ASP A 267 -56.82 35.95 -2.15
N ARG A 268 -55.54 35.58 -1.97
CA ARG A 268 -54.59 36.31 -1.12
C ARG A 268 -53.83 37.42 -1.84
N ALA A 269 -53.57 37.29 -3.13
CA ALA A 269 -52.92 38.34 -3.92
C ALA A 269 -53.87 39.51 -4.25
N GLU A 270 -55.19 39.24 -4.34
CA GLU A 270 -56.21 40.25 -4.62
C GLU A 270 -56.76 40.93 -3.33
N GLN A 271 -56.58 40.33 -2.15
CA GLN A 271 -57.02 40.87 -0.85
C GLN A 271 -55.88 41.57 -0.07
N GLY A 272 -55.55 42.80 -0.48
CA GLY A 272 -54.59 43.65 0.23
C GLY A 272 -55.13 44.27 1.53
N GLU A 273 -55.26 43.46 2.60
CA GLU A 273 -55.68 43.96 3.93
C GLU A 273 -54.50 44.23 4.89
N SER A 274 -54.42 45.47 5.38
CA SER A 274 -53.45 45.89 6.39
C SER A 274 -54.06 45.87 7.80
N ALA A 275 -53.58 44.95 8.66
CA ALA A 275 -54.01 44.87 10.06
C ALA A 275 -53.24 45.86 10.95
N GLY A 276 -53.95 46.86 11.50
CA GLY A 276 -53.37 47.94 12.31
C GLY A 276 -53.15 47.61 13.80
N SER A 277 -52.42 48.49 14.50
CA SER A 277 -51.84 48.25 15.83
C SER A 277 -52.51 48.98 17.01
N THR A 278 -52.48 48.35 18.18
CA THR A 278 -52.39 48.91 19.56
C THR A 278 -51.99 47.74 20.49
N SER A 279 -51.27 47.87 21.61
CA SER A 279 -50.48 48.96 22.24
C SER A 279 -49.42 48.27 23.16
N SER A 280 -48.53 48.88 23.96
CA SER A 280 -48.48 50.23 24.56
C SER A 280 -47.02 50.64 24.94
N SER A 281 -46.80 51.08 26.19
CA SER A 281 -45.59 51.54 26.89
C SER A 281 -44.50 50.46 27.12
N ASP A 282 -43.21 50.78 27.36
CA ASP A 282 -42.67 51.99 28.03
C ASP A 282 -41.22 52.40 27.62
N HIS A 283 -40.76 53.53 28.18
CA HIS A 283 -39.48 54.28 28.11
C HIS A 283 -38.11 53.54 28.27
N PRO A 284 -36.92 54.19 28.08
CA PRO A 284 -36.59 55.48 27.40
C PRO A 284 -35.28 55.55 26.53
N VAL A 285 -35.30 56.48 25.57
CA VAL A 285 -34.26 57.45 25.08
C VAL A 285 -32.79 57.38 25.59
N ALA A 286 -31.81 57.34 24.66
CA ALA A 286 -30.66 58.28 24.48
C ALA A 286 -29.52 57.68 23.60
N ASP A 287 -28.58 58.40 22.97
CA ASP A 287 -28.62 59.63 22.13
C ASP A 287 -27.27 59.72 21.34
N HIS A 288 -27.18 60.63 20.36
CA HIS A 288 -25.98 61.27 19.79
C HIS A 288 -25.05 60.55 18.76
N SER A 289 -24.98 61.19 17.59
CA SER A 289 -23.75 61.63 16.88
C SER A 289 -22.92 60.67 15.98
N SER A 290 -22.87 61.06 14.70
CA SER A 290 -21.72 60.91 13.78
C SER A 290 -20.57 61.90 14.19
N PRO A 291 -19.33 61.90 13.63
CA PRO A 291 -18.97 61.39 12.29
C PRO A 291 -17.57 60.75 12.06
N ALA A 292 -17.43 60.19 10.86
CA ALA A 292 -16.26 60.12 9.98
C ALA A 292 -14.81 60.05 10.55
N GLY A 293 -14.12 58.96 10.19
CA GLY A 293 -12.65 58.89 10.11
C GLY A 293 -12.23 58.18 8.82
N VAL A 294 -11.38 58.81 8.00
CA VAL A 294 -10.87 58.25 6.73
C VAL A 294 -9.37 57.95 6.87
N THR A 295 -8.98 56.72 6.56
CA THR A 295 -7.59 56.32 6.30
C THR A 295 -7.57 55.28 5.19
N THR A 296 -6.57 55.29 4.31
CA THR A 296 -6.52 54.48 3.09
C THR A 296 -5.21 53.68 2.95
N GLN A 297 -5.28 52.63 2.13
CA GLN A 297 -4.21 51.69 1.72
C GLN A 297 -3.75 50.63 2.77
N PRO A 298 -3.18 49.49 2.33
CA PRO A 298 -3.19 48.88 0.98
C PRO A 298 -3.85 47.49 0.94
N THR A 299 -4.22 47.04 -0.26
CA THR A 299 -4.90 45.75 -0.47
C THR A 299 -4.00 44.54 -0.18
N GLN A 300 -4.34 43.75 0.83
CA GLN A 300 -3.98 42.33 0.90
C GLN A 300 -5.15 41.47 0.40
N ALA A 301 -4.85 40.39 -0.31
CA ALA A 301 -5.85 39.39 -0.67
C ALA A 301 -6.09 38.45 0.53
N PRO A 302 -7.34 38.25 0.98
CA PRO A 302 -7.64 37.25 2.00
C PRO A 302 -7.35 35.83 1.49
N ALA A 303 -6.84 34.97 2.36
CA ALA A 303 -6.80 33.54 2.12
C ALA A 303 -8.23 32.95 2.10
N ALA A 304 -8.37 31.72 1.59
CA ALA A 304 -9.64 31.01 1.63
C ALA A 304 -10.05 30.70 3.08
N GLY A 305 -10.93 31.54 3.63
CA GLY A 305 -11.52 31.32 4.94
C GLY A 305 -12.56 30.21 4.90
N THR A 306 -12.60 29.40 5.96
CA THR A 306 -13.73 28.54 6.30
C THR A 306 -15.03 29.35 6.27
N PRO A 307 -16.15 28.85 5.74
CA PRO A 307 -17.43 29.54 5.85
C PRO A 307 -17.79 29.69 7.32
N SER A 308 -17.80 30.93 7.84
CA SER A 308 -18.21 31.20 9.22
C SER A 308 -19.70 30.95 9.36
N THR A 309 -20.09 30.26 10.44
CA THR A 309 -21.49 30.01 10.82
C THR A 309 -22.15 31.23 11.46
N ASP A 310 -21.89 32.42 10.91
CA ASP A 310 -22.62 33.64 11.22
C ASP A 310 -24.00 33.58 10.56
N ALA A 311 -25.01 33.15 11.33
CA ALA A 311 -26.39 33.22 10.88
C ALA A 311 -26.76 34.70 10.63
N PRO A 312 -27.30 35.06 9.45
CA PRO A 312 -27.62 36.45 9.14
C PRO A 312 -28.68 36.99 10.12
N GLU A 313 -28.45 38.21 10.63
CA GLU A 313 -29.42 38.88 11.50
C GLU A 313 -30.80 38.93 10.84
N ARG A 314 -31.83 38.59 11.61
CA ARG A 314 -33.20 38.50 11.12
C ARG A 314 -33.74 39.88 10.73
N ARG A 315 -33.62 40.23 9.45
CA ARG A 315 -34.48 41.25 8.85
C ARG A 315 -35.93 40.76 8.87
N SER A 316 -36.78 41.46 9.60
CA SER A 316 -38.23 41.23 9.61
C SER A 316 -38.84 41.67 8.28
N GLY A 317 -39.09 40.73 7.37
CA GLY A 317 -39.69 41.03 6.06
C GLY A 317 -39.88 39.83 5.13
N ASP A 318 -39.06 38.78 5.22
CA ASP A 318 -39.11 37.64 4.30
C ASP A 318 -40.24 36.65 4.65
N GLU A 319 -41.23 36.50 3.76
CA GLU A 319 -42.19 35.39 3.83
C GLU A 319 -41.53 34.07 3.38
N GLN A 320 -41.67 33.01 4.17
CA GLN A 320 -41.40 31.64 3.73
C GLN A 320 -42.71 30.95 3.36
N ILE A 321 -42.83 30.56 2.10
CA ILE A 321 -44.03 29.89 1.58
C ILE A 321 -43.69 28.42 1.28
N GLU A 322 -44.51 27.51 1.81
CA GLU A 322 -44.41 26.07 1.59
C GLU A 322 -45.59 25.60 0.74
N GLN A 323 -45.33 25.19 -0.50
CA GLN A 323 -46.36 24.86 -1.49
C GLN A 323 -45.95 23.70 -2.40
N PHE A 324 -46.93 23.11 -3.07
CA PHE A 324 -46.68 22.15 -4.15
C PHE A 324 -46.41 22.90 -5.45
N VAL A 325 -45.19 22.78 -5.96
CA VAL A 325 -44.73 23.37 -7.23
C VAL A 325 -44.62 22.25 -8.27
N ARG A 326 -45.21 22.44 -9.46
CA ARG A 326 -45.07 21.50 -10.58
C ARG A 326 -43.70 21.62 -11.22
N ALA A 327 -43.30 22.85 -11.56
CA ALA A 327 -42.04 23.14 -12.22
C ALA A 327 -41.56 24.57 -11.93
N VAL A 328 -40.27 24.82 -12.18
CA VAL A 328 -39.66 26.15 -12.20
C VAL A 328 -38.86 26.35 -13.48
N TYR A 329 -38.94 27.56 -14.04
CA TYR A 329 -37.94 28.10 -14.95
C TYR A 329 -37.13 29.16 -14.18
N LEU A 330 -35.81 29.16 -14.33
CA LEU A 330 -34.86 29.97 -13.57
C LEU A 330 -33.84 30.58 -14.52
N GLU A 331 -33.45 31.83 -14.27
CA GLU A 331 -32.56 32.60 -15.14
C GLU A 331 -31.75 33.63 -14.33
N GLY A 332 -30.44 33.73 -14.63
CA GLY A 332 -29.47 34.54 -13.88
C GLY A 332 -28.87 33.80 -12.69
N ASP A 333 -27.53 33.68 -12.68
CA ASP A 333 -26.69 33.02 -11.67
C ASP A 333 -27.31 31.75 -11.02
N VAL A 334 -27.82 30.85 -11.88
CA VAL A 334 -28.52 29.66 -11.40
C VAL A 334 -27.52 28.69 -10.78
N VAL A 335 -27.73 28.33 -9.51
CA VAL A 335 -26.98 27.28 -8.81
C VAL A 335 -27.95 26.22 -8.32
N LEU A 336 -27.77 24.98 -8.75
CA LEU A 336 -28.45 23.80 -8.22
C LEU A 336 -27.44 22.99 -7.40
N SER A 337 -27.72 22.78 -6.12
CA SER A 337 -26.91 21.95 -5.23
C SER A 337 -27.67 20.71 -4.78
N LEU A 338 -26.92 19.61 -4.60
CA LEU A 338 -27.44 18.31 -4.20
C LEU A 338 -26.38 17.61 -3.34
N GLY A 339 -26.27 18.02 -2.08
CA GLY A 339 -25.20 17.61 -1.18
C GLY A 339 -23.87 18.26 -1.53
N ASP A 340 -22.83 17.45 -1.76
CA ASP A 340 -21.47 17.87 -2.15
C ASP A 340 -21.39 18.39 -3.59
N ARG A 341 -22.37 18.04 -4.43
CA ARG A 341 -22.38 18.31 -5.87
C ARG A 341 -23.15 19.59 -6.17
N PHE A 342 -22.65 20.36 -7.14
CA PHE A 342 -23.39 21.51 -7.66
C PHE A 342 -23.25 21.69 -9.17
N VAL A 343 -24.31 22.21 -9.77
CA VAL A 343 -24.39 22.69 -11.16
C VAL A 343 -24.56 24.20 -11.13
N ARG A 344 -23.79 24.92 -11.94
CA ARG A 344 -24.07 26.32 -12.30
C ARG A 344 -24.58 26.42 -13.74
N ALA A 345 -25.46 27.36 -14.05
CA ALA A 345 -26.06 27.53 -15.37
C ALA A 345 -26.56 28.97 -15.60
N GLU A 346 -26.72 29.38 -16.87
CA GLU A 346 -27.41 30.64 -17.20
C GLU A 346 -28.93 30.48 -17.04
N ARG A 347 -29.46 29.32 -17.45
CA ARG A 347 -30.90 28.98 -17.39
C ARG A 347 -31.13 27.52 -16.99
N LEU A 348 -32.17 27.29 -16.21
CA LEU A 348 -32.63 25.97 -15.79
C LEU A 348 -34.16 25.89 -15.87
N TYR A 349 -34.69 24.84 -16.50
CA TYR A 349 -36.06 24.38 -16.28
C TYR A 349 -36.02 23.07 -15.50
N TYR A 350 -36.72 23.00 -14.36
CA TYR A 350 -36.83 21.81 -13.52
C TYR A 350 -38.30 21.45 -13.28
N ASP A 351 -38.65 20.17 -13.51
CA ASP A 351 -39.98 19.60 -13.34
C ASP A 351 -39.97 18.63 -12.14
N PHE A 352 -40.66 19.02 -11.07
CA PHE A 352 -40.72 18.29 -9.81
C PHE A 352 -41.73 17.13 -9.83
N GLU A 353 -42.67 17.07 -10.79
CA GLU A 353 -43.57 15.92 -10.96
C GLU A 353 -42.90 14.77 -11.73
N MET A 354 -42.08 15.10 -12.74
CA MET A 354 -41.46 14.13 -13.65
C MET A 354 -39.98 13.86 -13.36
N ASP A 355 -39.37 14.53 -12.38
CA ASP A 355 -37.93 14.46 -12.08
C ASP A 355 -37.06 14.86 -13.30
N ARG A 356 -37.54 15.79 -14.13
CA ARG A 356 -36.88 16.20 -15.39
C ARG A 356 -36.22 17.55 -15.26
N ALA A 357 -35.12 17.73 -15.99
CA ALA A 357 -34.39 19.00 -16.04
C ALA A 357 -33.87 19.28 -17.45
N LEU A 358 -33.95 20.55 -17.85
CA LEU A 358 -33.25 21.10 -19.01
C LEU A 358 -32.37 22.24 -18.51
N ILE A 359 -31.05 22.06 -18.61
CA ILE A 359 -30.04 23.00 -18.13
C ILE A 359 -29.28 23.54 -19.34
N LEU A 360 -29.12 24.86 -19.45
CA LEU A 360 -28.38 25.52 -20.54
C LEU A 360 -27.05 26.07 -20.03
N ASP A 361 -26.00 25.82 -20.82
CA ASP A 361 -24.60 26.18 -20.52
C ASP A 361 -24.18 25.79 -19.08
N ALA A 362 -24.42 24.51 -18.78
CA ALA A 362 -24.24 23.92 -17.47
C ALA A 362 -22.76 23.65 -17.17
N VAL A 363 -22.34 23.99 -15.94
CA VAL A 363 -21.04 23.66 -15.36
C VAL A 363 -21.26 22.88 -14.07
N PHE A 364 -21.07 21.57 -14.12
CA PHE A 364 -21.10 20.67 -12.97
C PHE A 364 -19.70 20.52 -12.38
N ARG A 365 -19.59 20.62 -11.05
CA ARG A 365 -18.41 20.19 -10.29
C ARG A 365 -18.80 19.05 -9.35
N ALA A 366 -17.96 18.03 -9.33
CA ALA A 366 -17.86 17.06 -8.25
C ALA A 366 -16.40 16.99 -7.78
N GLU A 367 -16.16 16.34 -6.64
CA GLU A 367 -14.83 15.89 -6.26
C GLU A 367 -14.77 14.37 -6.41
N MET A 368 -13.57 13.82 -6.63
CA MET A 368 -13.32 12.38 -6.63
C MET A 368 -12.69 12.01 -5.28
N PRO A 369 -13.45 11.54 -4.27
CA PRO A 369 -12.98 11.52 -2.88
C PRO A 369 -11.76 10.62 -2.66
N GLU A 370 -11.73 9.46 -3.34
CA GLU A 370 -10.62 8.51 -3.38
C GLU A 370 -9.29 9.10 -3.89
N ARG A 371 -9.34 10.24 -4.60
CA ARG A 371 -8.23 10.80 -5.38
C ARG A 371 -7.89 12.26 -5.03
N GLY A 372 -8.73 12.94 -4.25
CA GLY A 372 -8.51 14.33 -3.85
C GLY A 372 -8.48 15.35 -5.01
N ILE A 373 -9.11 15.05 -6.15
CA ILE A 373 -9.11 15.89 -7.35
C ILE A 373 -10.53 16.33 -7.76
N PRO A 374 -10.71 17.57 -8.23
CA PRO A 374 -12.00 18.03 -8.73
C PRO A 374 -12.25 17.53 -10.16
N LEU A 375 -13.51 17.21 -10.46
CA LEU A 375 -13.99 16.87 -11.80
C LEU A 375 -14.96 17.95 -12.28
N TYR A 376 -14.65 18.55 -13.43
CA TYR A 376 -15.49 19.54 -14.09
C TYR A 376 -16.12 18.94 -15.35
N ILE A 377 -17.44 19.04 -15.45
CA ILE A 377 -18.21 18.67 -16.64
C ILE A 377 -18.95 19.92 -17.12
N ARG A 378 -18.61 20.41 -18.31
CA ARG A 378 -19.24 21.56 -18.95
C ARG A 378 -20.07 21.07 -20.15
N ALA A 379 -21.28 21.57 -20.35
CA ALA A 379 -22.11 21.19 -21.50
C ALA A 379 -23.12 22.28 -21.87
N ALA A 380 -23.23 22.57 -23.17
CA ALA A 380 -24.14 23.60 -23.69
C ALA A 380 -25.63 23.28 -23.46
N THR A 381 -25.96 22.00 -23.33
CA THR A 381 -27.28 21.57 -22.87
C THR A 381 -27.13 20.27 -22.10
N VAL A 382 -27.76 20.18 -20.93
CA VAL A 382 -27.96 18.94 -20.18
C VAL A 382 -29.46 18.67 -20.08
N ARG A 383 -29.87 17.43 -20.36
CA ARG A 383 -31.25 16.94 -20.29
C ARG A 383 -31.32 15.73 -19.37
N ARG A 384 -32.00 15.86 -18.23
CA ARG A 384 -32.43 14.71 -17.41
C ARG A 384 -33.76 14.22 -17.98
N LEU A 385 -33.72 13.11 -18.71
CA LEU A 385 -34.87 12.52 -19.43
C LEU A 385 -35.76 11.70 -18.48
N SER A 386 -35.15 11.09 -17.47
CA SER A 386 -35.76 10.37 -16.35
C SER A 386 -34.86 10.48 -15.11
N PRO A 387 -35.29 10.02 -13.92
CA PRO A 387 -34.43 9.99 -12.73
C PRO A 387 -33.08 9.28 -12.93
N ARG A 388 -33.01 8.33 -13.88
CA ARG A 388 -31.86 7.47 -14.19
C ARG A 388 -31.20 7.76 -15.54
N GLU A 389 -31.67 8.73 -16.33
CA GLU A 389 -31.15 8.96 -17.69
C GLU A 389 -30.85 10.43 -17.94
N PHE A 390 -29.58 10.70 -18.26
CA PHE A 390 -29.03 12.02 -18.54
C PHE A 390 -28.43 12.03 -19.94
N SER A 391 -28.63 13.11 -20.69
CA SER A 391 -27.90 13.35 -21.93
C SER A 391 -27.38 14.77 -21.98
N ALA A 392 -26.15 14.94 -22.46
CA ALA A 392 -25.49 16.23 -22.61
C ALA A 392 -25.03 16.44 -24.06
N THR A 393 -25.08 17.68 -24.55
CA THR A 393 -24.61 18.03 -25.91
C THR A 393 -23.50 19.07 -25.86
N ARG A 394 -22.48 18.90 -26.70
CA ARG A 394 -21.19 19.63 -26.63
C ARG A 394 -20.61 19.54 -25.21
N ALA A 395 -20.45 18.32 -24.72
CA ALA A 395 -19.95 18.04 -23.38
C ALA A 395 -18.42 18.05 -23.35
N VAL A 396 -17.85 18.55 -22.25
CA VAL A 396 -16.41 18.73 -22.02
C VAL A 396 -16.08 18.29 -20.60
N VAL A 397 -15.27 17.23 -20.46
CA VAL A 397 -14.88 16.61 -19.18
C VAL A 397 -13.39 16.82 -18.92
N THR A 398 -13.04 17.31 -17.72
CA THR A 398 -11.65 17.66 -17.35
C THR A 398 -11.50 17.80 -15.83
N THR A 399 -10.28 17.65 -15.28
CA THR A 399 -9.98 18.11 -13.90
C THR A 399 -9.50 19.56 -13.85
N SER A 400 -9.33 20.21 -15.02
CA SER A 400 -8.88 21.59 -15.12
C SER A 400 -9.98 22.58 -14.69
N GLU A 401 -9.70 23.25 -13.58
CA GLU A 401 -10.49 24.34 -12.99
C GLU A 401 -10.68 25.54 -13.94
N PHE A 402 -9.74 25.79 -14.85
CA PHE A 402 -9.82 26.87 -15.84
C PHE A 402 -11.04 26.72 -16.77
N HIS A 403 -11.70 27.84 -17.09
CA HIS A 403 -12.84 27.90 -18.01
C HIS A 403 -12.53 27.25 -19.36
N THR A 404 -11.39 27.63 -19.95
CA THR A 404 -10.80 27.00 -21.14
C THR A 404 -9.75 26.01 -20.66
N PRO A 405 -10.01 24.69 -20.69
CA PRO A 405 -9.14 23.74 -20.02
C PRO A 405 -7.98 23.30 -20.91
N HIS A 406 -6.76 23.32 -20.36
CA HIS A 406 -5.53 22.85 -21.02
C HIS A 406 -5.62 21.43 -21.59
N TYR A 407 -6.51 20.60 -21.05
CA TYR A 407 -6.87 19.30 -21.63
C TYR A 407 -8.34 18.99 -21.35
N HIS A 408 -9.00 18.24 -22.23
CA HIS A 408 -10.34 17.71 -21.97
C HIS A 408 -10.72 16.55 -22.89
N VAL A 409 -11.62 15.70 -22.42
CA VAL A 409 -12.40 14.81 -23.28
C VAL A 409 -13.66 15.58 -23.72
N GLY A 410 -13.77 15.86 -25.02
CA GLY A 410 -14.91 16.55 -25.62
C GLY A 410 -15.78 15.57 -26.40
N ALA A 411 -17.10 15.62 -26.27
CA ALA A 411 -18.04 14.79 -27.03
C ALA A 411 -19.22 15.63 -27.55
N GLU A 412 -19.63 15.39 -28.80
CA GLU A 412 -20.77 16.09 -29.39
C GLU A 412 -22.07 15.74 -28.65
N ARG A 413 -22.23 14.45 -28.30
CA ARG A 413 -23.34 13.94 -27.51
C ARG A 413 -22.85 12.88 -26.52
N VAL A 414 -23.32 13.02 -25.29
CA VAL A 414 -23.19 12.05 -24.19
C VAL A 414 -24.58 11.57 -23.80
N VAL A 415 -24.72 10.29 -23.49
CA VAL A 415 -25.84 9.73 -22.73
C VAL A 415 -25.26 8.92 -21.57
N VAL A 416 -25.85 9.03 -20.38
CA VAL A 416 -25.50 8.24 -19.19
C VAL A 416 -26.78 7.67 -18.60
N ARG A 417 -26.80 6.36 -18.38
CA ARG A 417 -27.91 5.59 -17.84
C ARG A 417 -27.49 5.00 -16.48
N ASP A 418 -28.05 5.47 -15.38
CA ASP A 418 -27.86 4.88 -14.03
C ASP A 418 -28.57 3.53 -13.95
N SER A 419 -27.79 2.45 -14.02
CA SER A 419 -28.25 1.06 -13.87
C SER A 419 -27.99 0.50 -12.46
N THR A 420 -27.49 1.33 -11.53
CA THR A 420 -27.21 0.96 -10.13
C THR A 420 -28.45 0.31 -9.54
N GLN A 421 -28.29 -0.91 -9.01
CA GLN A 421 -29.36 -1.59 -8.30
C GLN A 421 -29.68 -0.78 -7.04
N ARG A 422 -30.97 -0.69 -6.72
CA ARG A 422 -31.46 0.05 -5.56
C ARG A 422 -32.49 -0.82 -4.86
N ASP A 423 -32.52 -0.76 -3.53
CA ASP A 423 -33.48 -1.47 -2.72
C ASP A 423 -34.87 -0.80 -2.75
N ALA A 424 -35.78 -1.27 -1.88
CA ALA A 424 -37.13 -0.73 -1.76
C ALA A 424 -37.18 0.72 -1.20
N GLY A 425 -36.14 1.19 -0.49
CA GLY A 425 -36.01 2.58 -0.05
C GLY A 425 -35.46 3.50 -1.15
N GLY A 426 -34.59 2.97 -2.01
CA GLY A 426 -33.91 3.69 -3.09
C GLY A 426 -32.40 3.86 -2.87
N SER A 427 -31.88 3.35 -1.75
CA SER A 427 -30.45 3.31 -1.42
C SER A 427 -29.71 2.45 -2.44
N ALA A 428 -28.42 2.71 -2.68
CA ALA A 428 -27.64 1.99 -3.69
C ALA A 428 -27.18 0.62 -3.16
N VAL A 429 -27.58 -0.46 -3.83
CA VAL A 429 -27.20 -1.83 -3.50
C VAL A 429 -25.92 -2.18 -4.26
N GLY A 430 -24.79 -2.01 -3.57
CA GLY A 430 -23.45 -2.23 -4.12
C GLY A 430 -22.92 -1.04 -4.93
N SER A 431 -21.86 -1.29 -5.71
CA SER A 431 -21.15 -0.27 -6.49
C SER A 431 -22.07 0.44 -7.49
N VAL A 432 -21.88 1.75 -7.67
CA VAL A 432 -22.54 2.52 -8.73
C VAL A 432 -22.29 1.87 -10.09
N ARG A 433 -23.38 1.59 -10.82
CA ARG A 433 -23.34 1.01 -12.17
C ARG A 433 -24.09 1.91 -13.15
N GLY A 434 -23.61 1.96 -14.38
CA GLY A 434 -24.34 2.58 -15.47
C GLY A 434 -23.83 2.18 -16.83
N ALA A 435 -24.55 2.60 -17.87
CA ALA A 435 -24.07 2.57 -19.24
C ALA A 435 -23.80 4.00 -19.71
N TYR A 436 -22.77 4.19 -20.53
CA TYR A 436 -22.53 5.43 -21.26
C TYR A 436 -22.60 5.22 -22.78
N GLU A 437 -23.00 6.27 -23.50
CA GLU A 437 -22.91 6.39 -24.97
C GLU A 437 -22.26 7.74 -25.28
N LEU A 438 -21.17 7.73 -26.03
CA LEU A 438 -20.39 8.92 -26.42
C LEU A 438 -20.29 8.98 -27.95
N HIS A 439 -20.70 10.10 -28.56
CA HIS A 439 -20.61 10.32 -30.01
C HIS A 439 -19.61 11.42 -30.34
N ASN A 440 -18.84 11.21 -31.41
CA ASN A 440 -17.81 12.10 -31.93
C ASN A 440 -16.91 12.63 -30.80
N THR A 441 -16.26 11.69 -30.11
CA THR A 441 -15.45 11.96 -28.93
C THR A 441 -14.04 12.35 -29.35
N THR A 442 -13.45 13.30 -28.63
CA THR A 442 -12.13 13.87 -28.88
C THR A 442 -11.35 13.94 -27.57
N LEU A 443 -10.09 13.50 -27.58
CA LEU A 443 -9.12 13.91 -26.57
C LEU A 443 -8.44 15.18 -27.07
N ASN A 444 -8.58 16.27 -26.32
CA ASN A 444 -8.06 17.59 -26.68
C ASN A 444 -6.95 18.02 -25.73
N LEU A 445 -5.91 18.64 -26.27
CA LEU A 445 -4.81 19.27 -25.55
C LEU A 445 -4.61 20.68 -26.11
N GLU A 446 -4.68 21.70 -25.27
CA GLU A 446 -4.72 23.13 -25.66
C GLU A 446 -5.75 23.44 -26.77
N ASN A 447 -6.93 22.81 -26.69
CA ASN A 447 -8.01 22.79 -27.70
C ASN A 447 -7.66 22.19 -29.07
N VAL A 448 -6.51 21.51 -29.21
CA VAL A 448 -6.19 20.70 -30.39
C VAL A 448 -6.66 19.26 -30.16
N PRO A 449 -7.55 18.70 -31.00
CA PRO A 449 -7.93 17.29 -30.91
C PRO A 449 -6.77 16.40 -31.36
N ILE A 450 -6.19 15.66 -30.41
CA ILE A 450 -5.04 14.75 -30.64
C ILE A 450 -5.46 13.30 -30.87
N LEU A 451 -6.68 12.93 -30.45
CA LEU A 451 -7.30 11.64 -30.74
C LEU A 451 -8.81 11.85 -30.96
N TRP A 452 -9.41 11.14 -31.90
CA TRP A 452 -10.85 11.15 -32.16
C TRP A 452 -11.38 9.72 -32.32
N TRP A 453 -12.60 9.48 -31.84
CA TRP A 453 -13.34 8.25 -32.11
C TRP A 453 -14.85 8.54 -32.33
N PRO A 454 -15.48 7.93 -33.35
CA PRO A 454 -16.84 8.29 -33.78
C PRO A 454 -17.92 7.91 -32.76
N TYR A 455 -17.70 6.79 -32.06
CA TYR A 455 -18.63 6.24 -31.08
C TYR A 455 -17.85 5.48 -30.02
N SER A 456 -18.32 5.53 -28.78
CA SER A 456 -17.89 4.66 -27.70
C SER A 456 -19.09 4.40 -26.79
N GLN A 457 -19.28 3.13 -26.44
CA GLN A 457 -20.33 2.66 -25.54
C GLN A 457 -19.71 1.64 -24.61
N GLY A 458 -20.11 1.68 -23.34
CA GLY A 458 -19.67 0.72 -22.34
C GLY A 458 -20.47 0.84 -21.06
N ASP A 459 -20.50 -0.26 -20.31
CA ASP A 459 -20.93 -0.25 -18.92
C ASP A 459 -19.76 0.19 -18.03
N PHE A 460 -20.05 0.94 -16.98
CA PHE A 460 -19.09 1.37 -15.96
C PHE A 460 -19.54 0.89 -14.59
N THR A 461 -18.56 0.44 -13.78
CA THR A 461 -18.74 0.07 -12.38
C THR A 461 -17.68 0.81 -11.57
N GLY A 462 -18.08 1.85 -10.83
CA GLY A 462 -17.14 2.81 -10.25
C GLY A 462 -16.47 3.72 -11.30
N THR A 463 -15.30 4.27 -10.98
CA THR A 463 -14.58 5.28 -11.79
C THR A 463 -13.47 4.72 -12.69
N GLU A 464 -13.49 3.43 -12.99
CA GLU A 464 -12.35 2.72 -13.60
C GLU A 464 -12.46 2.62 -15.14
N THR A 465 -11.32 2.69 -15.83
CA THR A 465 -11.23 2.62 -17.31
C THR A 465 -10.68 1.28 -17.78
N ALA A 466 -11.26 0.73 -18.87
CA ALA A 466 -10.82 -0.53 -19.45
C ALA A 466 -9.35 -0.51 -19.91
N LEU A 467 -8.87 0.61 -20.47
CA LEU A 467 -7.44 0.84 -20.65
C LEU A 467 -6.87 1.36 -19.31
N ARG A 468 -5.89 0.63 -18.76
CA ARG A 468 -5.18 0.95 -17.52
C ARG A 468 -3.84 1.64 -17.76
N GLY A 469 -3.22 1.43 -18.92
CA GLY A 469 -1.93 2.05 -19.26
C GLY A 469 -1.57 1.98 -20.74
N PHE A 470 -0.82 2.98 -21.21
CA PHE A 470 -0.23 3.03 -22.54
C PHE A 470 1.21 3.55 -22.43
N ARG A 471 2.19 2.81 -22.94
CA ARG A 471 3.58 3.26 -23.02
C ARG A 471 4.05 3.29 -24.46
N PHE A 472 4.69 4.38 -24.83
CA PHE A 472 5.46 4.51 -26.05
C PHE A 472 6.88 4.93 -25.68
N SER A 473 7.89 4.24 -26.23
CA SER A 473 9.30 4.58 -25.99
C SER A 473 10.17 4.26 -27.21
N TYR A 474 11.40 4.77 -27.18
CA TYR A 474 12.46 4.37 -28.12
C TYR A 474 13.74 4.02 -27.35
N GLY A 475 14.36 2.90 -27.72
CA GLY A 475 15.69 2.48 -27.25
C GLY A 475 16.44 1.78 -28.37
N GLY A 476 17.77 1.72 -28.28
CA GLY A 476 18.62 1.14 -29.31
C GLY A 476 18.30 -0.35 -29.53
N ARG A 477 18.14 -1.10 -28.45
CA ARG A 477 17.86 -2.55 -28.50
C ARG A 477 16.47 -2.88 -29.05
N ARG A 478 15.40 -2.31 -28.46
CA ARG A 478 14.00 -2.69 -28.75
C ARG A 478 13.33 -1.90 -29.87
N GLY A 479 13.94 -0.80 -30.33
CA GLY A 479 13.39 0.10 -31.34
C GLY A 479 12.24 0.95 -30.79
N ILE A 480 11.28 1.30 -31.66
CA ILE A 480 10.01 1.91 -31.24
C ILE A 480 9.18 0.85 -30.52
N THR A 481 8.69 1.15 -29.32
CA THR A 481 7.81 0.26 -28.55
C THR A 481 6.42 0.88 -28.38
N ALA A 482 5.40 0.03 -28.35
CA ALA A 482 4.04 0.38 -27.93
C ALA A 482 3.52 -0.73 -27.02
N GLN A 483 3.28 -0.42 -25.75
CA GLN A 483 2.80 -1.38 -24.75
C GLN A 483 1.45 -0.92 -24.21
N THR A 484 0.50 -1.84 -24.02
CA THR A 484 -0.86 -1.52 -23.55
C THR A 484 -1.34 -2.48 -22.47
N GLU A 485 -1.96 -1.93 -21.42
CA GLU A 485 -2.41 -2.65 -20.23
C GLU A 485 -3.92 -2.43 -20.08
N TRP A 486 -4.71 -3.50 -19.99
CA TRP A 486 -6.18 -3.47 -20.02
C TRP A 486 -6.79 -4.24 -18.84
N ASP A 487 -7.80 -3.68 -18.17
CA ASP A 487 -8.58 -4.40 -17.16
C ASP A 487 -9.52 -5.40 -17.84
N LEU A 488 -9.32 -6.69 -17.59
CA LEU A 488 -10.05 -7.76 -18.27
C LEU A 488 -11.52 -7.82 -17.83
N TYR A 489 -11.84 -7.45 -16.59
CA TYR A 489 -13.23 -7.41 -16.12
C TYR A 489 -14.00 -6.28 -16.79
N THR A 490 -13.43 -5.06 -16.82
CA THR A 490 -14.03 -3.91 -17.51
C THR A 490 -14.09 -4.11 -19.03
N LEU A 491 -13.07 -4.73 -19.64
CA LEU A 491 -13.02 -5.02 -21.08
C LEU A 491 -14.04 -6.08 -21.52
N THR A 492 -14.39 -7.03 -20.65
CA THR A 492 -15.36 -8.10 -20.96
C THR A 492 -16.78 -7.84 -20.42
N GLY A 493 -16.97 -6.79 -19.62
CA GLY A 493 -18.21 -6.55 -18.88
C GLY A 493 -18.47 -7.55 -17.74
N ALA A 494 -17.47 -8.36 -17.38
CA ALA A 494 -17.58 -9.34 -16.31
C ALA A 494 -17.52 -8.67 -14.93
N GLN A 495 -18.33 -9.15 -13.98
CA GLN A 495 -18.31 -8.62 -12.62
C GLN A 495 -17.02 -9.06 -11.89
N LYS A 496 -16.14 -8.09 -11.62
CA LYS A 496 -14.93 -8.23 -10.79
C LYS A 496 -15.31 -8.73 -9.38
N PRO A 497 -14.88 -9.92 -8.94
CA PRO A 497 -15.11 -10.38 -7.57
C PRO A 497 -14.22 -9.60 -6.58
N PRO A 498 -14.65 -9.40 -5.31
CA PRO A 498 -13.83 -8.72 -4.30
C PRO A 498 -12.49 -9.43 -4.09
N GLY A 499 -11.38 -8.70 -4.13
CA GLY A 499 -10.03 -9.25 -3.97
C GLY A 499 -9.40 -9.83 -5.24
N HIS A 500 -10.06 -9.76 -6.41
CA HIS A 500 -9.51 -10.22 -7.69
C HIS A 500 -9.19 -9.06 -8.64
N ASP A 501 -8.04 -9.12 -9.31
CA ASP A 501 -7.63 -8.20 -10.37
C ASP A 501 -7.08 -8.97 -11.58
N ALA A 502 -7.49 -8.60 -12.79
CA ALA A 502 -7.12 -9.30 -14.01
C ALA A 502 -6.76 -8.29 -15.10
N ARG A 503 -5.53 -8.35 -15.60
CA ARG A 503 -4.96 -7.38 -16.52
C ARG A 503 -4.34 -8.05 -17.75
N MET A 504 -4.87 -7.74 -18.92
CA MET A 504 -4.36 -8.19 -20.21
C MET A 504 -3.34 -7.20 -20.77
N MET A 505 -2.22 -7.71 -21.27
CA MET A 505 -1.15 -6.91 -21.88
C MET A 505 -1.14 -7.18 -23.39
N ILE A 506 -1.05 -6.13 -24.21
CA ILE A 506 -0.87 -6.23 -25.67
C ILE A 506 0.25 -5.27 -26.06
N ASP A 507 1.38 -5.84 -26.48
CA ASP A 507 2.64 -5.12 -26.65
C ASP A 507 3.23 -5.35 -28.05
N TYR A 508 4.00 -4.37 -28.53
CA TYR A 508 4.75 -4.43 -29.78
C TYR A 508 6.12 -3.75 -29.63
N PHE A 509 7.17 -4.45 -30.06
CA PHE A 509 8.55 -4.00 -30.02
C PHE A 509 9.10 -3.99 -31.45
N GLY A 510 9.41 -2.82 -32.02
CA GLY A 510 9.76 -2.67 -33.43
C GLY A 510 11.01 -3.43 -33.90
N ARG A 511 11.86 -3.89 -32.97
CA ARG A 511 13.00 -4.80 -33.25
C ARG A 511 12.84 -6.21 -32.67
N ARG A 512 11.80 -6.49 -31.89
CA ARG A 512 11.60 -7.77 -31.15
C ARG A 512 10.20 -8.39 -31.30
N GLY A 513 9.36 -7.87 -32.19
CA GLY A 513 8.05 -8.43 -32.54
C GLY A 513 6.89 -8.13 -31.57
N PRO A 514 5.73 -8.76 -31.79
CA PRO A 514 4.53 -8.60 -30.96
C PRO A 514 4.52 -9.53 -29.73
N ALA A 515 3.86 -9.10 -28.66
CA ALA A 515 3.68 -9.87 -27.44
C ALA A 515 2.26 -9.71 -26.86
N VAL A 516 1.83 -10.70 -26.06
CA VAL A 516 0.56 -10.70 -25.33
C VAL A 516 0.77 -11.32 -23.94
N GLY A 517 0.09 -10.78 -22.93
CA GLY A 517 0.21 -11.27 -21.55
C GLY A 517 -1.10 -11.23 -20.77
N LEU A 518 -1.10 -11.97 -19.67
CA LEU A 518 -2.16 -12.00 -18.67
C LEU A 518 -1.54 -12.04 -17.27
N ASP A 519 -1.69 -10.94 -16.56
CA ASP A 519 -1.43 -10.84 -15.13
C ASP A 519 -2.77 -10.97 -14.40
N TYR A 520 -2.88 -11.91 -13.45
CA TYR A 520 -4.07 -12.11 -12.64
C TYR A 520 -3.67 -12.29 -11.18
N ASP A 521 -4.27 -11.51 -10.30
CA ASP A 521 -4.04 -11.50 -8.84
C ASP A 521 -5.35 -11.80 -8.13
N TYR A 522 -5.31 -12.58 -7.06
CA TYR A 522 -6.51 -12.96 -6.31
C TYR A 522 -6.24 -13.15 -4.81
N ALA A 523 -7.17 -12.69 -3.99
CA ALA A 523 -7.19 -12.88 -2.55
C ALA A 523 -8.63 -13.12 -2.06
N GLY A 524 -8.81 -14.17 -1.27
CA GLY A 524 -10.00 -14.47 -0.48
C GLY A 524 -9.69 -14.42 1.02
N THR A 525 -10.61 -14.92 1.84
CA THR A 525 -10.50 -14.91 3.31
C THR A 525 -9.44 -15.85 3.87
N ASP A 526 -9.14 -16.94 3.17
CA ASP A 526 -8.27 -18.03 3.60
C ASP A 526 -7.14 -18.33 2.60
N HIS A 527 -7.09 -17.63 1.47
CA HIS A 527 -6.16 -17.92 0.39
C HIS A 527 -5.82 -16.70 -0.45
N TYR A 528 -4.67 -16.73 -1.11
CA TYR A 528 -4.28 -15.73 -2.10
C TYR A 528 -3.37 -16.34 -3.18
N GLY A 529 -3.11 -15.59 -4.25
CA GLY A 529 -2.19 -16.02 -5.29
C GLY A 529 -2.07 -15.05 -6.45
N LEU A 530 -1.14 -15.39 -7.34
CA LEU A 530 -0.87 -14.69 -8.58
C LEU A 530 -0.67 -15.69 -9.71
N PHE A 531 -1.15 -15.33 -10.89
CA PHE A 531 -0.88 -15.97 -12.16
C PHE A 531 -0.27 -14.92 -13.10
N ARG A 532 0.76 -15.33 -13.85
CA ARG A 532 1.54 -14.47 -14.74
C ARG A 532 1.89 -15.26 -15.99
N SER A 533 1.23 -14.96 -17.10
CA SER A 533 1.58 -15.53 -18.42
C SER A 533 1.97 -14.43 -19.38
N TYR A 534 3.00 -14.66 -20.18
CA TYR A 534 3.46 -13.70 -21.19
C TYR A 534 4.06 -14.46 -22.36
N TYR A 535 3.59 -14.18 -23.57
CA TYR A 535 4.06 -14.75 -24.83
C TYR A 535 4.61 -13.64 -25.72
N LEU A 536 5.73 -13.92 -26.38
CA LEU A 536 6.45 -13.01 -27.28
C LEU A 536 6.85 -13.77 -28.54
N TYR A 537 6.63 -13.17 -29.71
CA TYR A 537 7.19 -13.66 -30.97
C TYR A 537 8.45 -12.86 -31.31
N ASP A 538 9.57 -13.29 -30.74
CA ASP A 538 10.88 -12.62 -30.77
C ASP A 538 11.65 -12.96 -32.05
N GLN A 539 12.26 -11.95 -32.66
CA GLN A 539 13.10 -12.10 -33.86
C GLN A 539 14.43 -11.33 -33.75
N GLY A 540 14.78 -10.85 -32.55
CA GLY A 540 16.03 -10.15 -32.31
C GLY A 540 16.97 -10.89 -31.36
N GLU A 541 18.05 -10.21 -30.99
CA GLU A 541 19.13 -10.72 -30.14
C GLU A 541 19.00 -10.17 -28.71
N ASP A 542 19.25 -11.04 -27.72
CA ASP A 542 19.34 -10.70 -26.30
C ASP A 542 20.63 -9.91 -25.99
N ASN A 543 20.84 -9.49 -24.74
CA ASN A 543 22.17 -9.11 -24.24
C ASN A 543 22.42 -9.91 -22.97
N LEU A 544 23.49 -10.69 -22.98
CA LEU A 544 23.87 -11.62 -21.92
C LEU A 544 25.23 -11.25 -21.31
N GLY A 545 25.71 -10.04 -21.61
CA GLY A 545 27.05 -9.55 -21.32
C GLY A 545 28.08 -10.01 -22.36
N PRO A 546 29.23 -9.31 -22.48
CA PRO A 546 30.23 -9.55 -23.52
C PRO A 546 30.82 -10.99 -23.53
N LEU A 547 30.71 -11.71 -22.43
CA LEU A 547 31.16 -13.10 -22.29
C LEU A 547 30.19 -14.15 -22.89
N ARG A 548 28.94 -13.79 -23.17
CA ARG A 548 27.89 -14.70 -23.67
C ARG A 548 27.34 -14.34 -25.05
N ARG A 549 28.03 -13.53 -25.85
CA ARG A 549 27.63 -13.15 -27.21
C ARG A 549 27.25 -14.31 -28.15
N ALA A 550 27.87 -15.47 -27.96
CA ALA A 550 27.53 -16.69 -28.71
C ALA A 550 26.16 -17.33 -28.34
N GLN A 551 25.44 -16.77 -27.36
CA GLN A 551 24.16 -17.24 -26.83
C GLN A 551 23.05 -16.18 -26.97
N GLU A 552 23.34 -15.02 -27.59
CA GLU A 552 22.38 -13.90 -27.71
C GLU A 552 21.27 -14.14 -28.74
N ILE A 553 21.43 -15.11 -29.64
CA ILE A 553 20.36 -15.54 -30.57
C ILE A 553 19.50 -16.60 -29.87
N PRO A 554 18.19 -16.37 -29.64
CA PRO A 554 17.32 -17.37 -29.02
C PRO A 554 17.10 -18.59 -29.91
N GLU A 555 17.00 -19.79 -29.30
CA GLU A 555 16.81 -21.05 -30.03
C GLU A 555 15.46 -21.13 -30.78
N ASN A 556 14.46 -20.37 -30.32
CA ASN A 556 13.12 -20.32 -30.90
C ASN A 556 12.55 -18.90 -30.79
N ALA A 557 11.90 -18.43 -31.86
CA ALA A 557 11.19 -17.15 -31.89
C ALA A 557 9.96 -17.12 -30.96
N ASN A 558 9.36 -18.28 -30.67
CA ASN A 558 8.16 -18.39 -29.83
C ASN A 558 8.58 -18.48 -28.36
N ARG A 559 8.72 -17.33 -27.70
CA ARG A 559 9.24 -17.20 -26.32
C ARG A 559 8.14 -16.86 -25.33
N GLY A 560 8.35 -17.11 -24.05
CA GLY A 560 7.40 -16.74 -23.01
C GLY A 560 7.59 -17.42 -21.67
N ARG A 561 6.63 -17.19 -20.78
CA ARG A 561 6.52 -17.86 -19.48
C ARG A 561 5.08 -18.09 -19.06
N THR A 562 4.88 -19.01 -18.13
CA THR A 562 3.71 -19.08 -17.26
C THR A 562 4.17 -19.40 -15.84
N LEU A 563 3.86 -18.51 -14.90
CA LEU A 563 4.11 -18.67 -13.47
C LEU A 563 2.78 -18.59 -12.73
N TRP A 564 2.50 -19.58 -11.89
CA TRP A 564 1.40 -19.58 -10.92
C TRP A 564 1.99 -19.77 -9.51
N ARG A 565 1.67 -18.86 -8.58
CA ARG A 565 2.02 -18.93 -7.16
C ARG A 565 0.74 -18.79 -6.34
N HIS A 566 0.50 -19.72 -5.42
CA HIS A 566 -0.73 -19.75 -4.62
C HIS A 566 -0.42 -20.14 -3.18
N ARG A 567 -1.10 -19.50 -2.21
CA ARG A 567 -1.07 -19.88 -0.80
C ARG A 567 -2.49 -20.04 -0.26
N HIS A 568 -2.70 -21.07 0.56
CA HIS A 568 -3.95 -21.37 1.23
C HIS A 568 -3.69 -21.70 2.70
N PHE A 569 -4.30 -20.93 3.60
CA PHE A 569 -4.34 -21.21 5.03
C PHE A 569 -5.45 -22.22 5.32
N LEU A 570 -5.05 -23.44 5.68
CA LEU A 570 -5.93 -24.58 5.90
C LEU A 570 -6.22 -24.77 7.40
N PRO A 571 -7.36 -25.37 7.79
CA PRO A 571 -7.72 -25.56 9.18
C PRO A 571 -6.66 -26.34 10.00
N ASN A 572 -6.50 -25.98 11.28
CA ASN A 572 -5.49 -26.52 12.21
C ASN A 572 -4.05 -26.06 11.91
N ASP A 573 -3.89 -24.75 11.69
CA ASP A 573 -2.59 -24.06 11.58
C ASP A 573 -1.72 -24.55 10.40
N TRP A 574 -2.37 -25.09 9.36
CA TRP A 574 -1.73 -25.58 8.13
C TRP A 574 -1.66 -24.48 7.06
N GLU A 575 -0.59 -24.46 6.28
CA GLU A 575 -0.30 -23.52 5.21
C GLU A 575 0.16 -24.33 4.00
N LEU A 576 -0.65 -24.35 2.94
CA LEU A 576 -0.28 -24.88 1.64
C LEU A 576 0.29 -23.73 0.79
N SER A 577 1.44 -23.94 0.18
CA SER A 577 2.00 -23.10 -0.88
C SER A 577 2.25 -23.94 -2.13
N LEU A 578 1.77 -23.49 -3.28
CA LEU A 578 2.02 -24.09 -4.60
C LEU A 578 2.78 -23.10 -5.47
N GLU A 579 3.75 -23.61 -6.23
CA GLU A 579 4.34 -22.89 -7.37
C GLU A 579 4.34 -23.80 -8.59
N VAL A 580 4.00 -23.25 -9.75
CA VAL A 580 4.20 -23.89 -11.05
C VAL A 580 4.84 -22.86 -11.95
N SER A 581 6.04 -23.15 -12.46
CA SER A 581 6.71 -22.33 -13.46
C SER A 581 7.06 -23.12 -14.71
N TYR A 582 6.79 -22.48 -15.85
CA TYR A 582 7.33 -22.83 -17.15
C TYR A 582 7.88 -21.56 -17.82
N ILE A 583 9.04 -21.68 -18.46
CA ILE A 583 9.75 -20.62 -19.17
C ILE A 583 10.28 -21.24 -20.48
N SER A 584 10.21 -20.52 -21.60
CA SER A 584 10.56 -21.04 -22.93
C SER A 584 12.03 -21.41 -23.10
N ASP A 585 12.92 -20.63 -22.51
CA ASP A 585 14.36 -20.65 -22.74
C ASP A 585 15.11 -19.99 -21.56
N PRO A 586 16.39 -20.34 -21.33
CA PRO A 586 17.16 -19.83 -20.19
C PRO A 586 17.37 -18.31 -20.17
N ASN A 587 17.29 -17.65 -21.32
CA ASN A 587 17.62 -16.24 -21.47
C ASN A 587 16.39 -15.32 -21.26
N PHE A 588 15.18 -15.87 -21.34
CA PHE A 588 13.93 -15.10 -21.35
C PHE A 588 13.75 -14.21 -20.13
N LEU A 589 13.98 -14.74 -18.91
CA LEU A 589 13.87 -13.91 -17.70
C LEU A 589 14.96 -12.84 -17.63
N GLU A 590 16.18 -13.13 -18.10
CA GLU A 590 17.31 -12.19 -18.03
C GLU A 590 17.09 -10.97 -18.92
N GLU A 591 16.70 -11.16 -20.20
CA GLU A 591 16.39 -10.04 -21.11
C GLU A 591 15.05 -9.36 -20.76
N TRP A 592 13.97 -10.14 -20.57
CA TRP A 592 12.61 -9.59 -20.53
C TRP A 592 12.08 -9.29 -19.13
N ARG A 593 12.72 -9.80 -18.07
CA ARG A 593 12.33 -9.60 -16.66
C ARG A 593 13.57 -9.47 -15.75
N LYS A 594 14.63 -8.78 -16.21
CA LYS A 594 15.95 -8.65 -15.55
C LYS A 594 15.94 -8.53 -14.01
N SER A 595 15.14 -7.65 -13.43
CA SER A 595 14.99 -7.52 -11.95
C SER A 595 14.43 -8.80 -11.30
N GLU A 596 13.46 -9.47 -11.91
CA GLU A 596 12.93 -10.75 -11.41
C GLU A 596 13.95 -11.91 -11.56
N PHE A 597 14.88 -11.82 -12.53
CA PHE A 597 16.00 -12.76 -12.70
C PHE A 597 17.12 -12.52 -11.68
N GLN A 598 17.36 -11.26 -11.29
CA GLN A 598 18.45 -10.87 -10.38
C GLN A 598 18.04 -10.85 -8.90
N GLU A 599 16.81 -10.45 -8.61
CA GLU A 599 16.31 -10.14 -7.25
C GLU A 599 15.09 -11.00 -6.84
N GLY A 600 14.47 -11.69 -7.80
CA GLY A 600 13.28 -12.51 -7.56
C GLY A 600 13.58 -13.88 -6.95
N LYS A 601 12.57 -14.48 -6.30
CA LYS A 601 12.62 -15.91 -5.93
C LYS A 601 12.76 -16.74 -7.21
N GLU A 602 13.78 -17.60 -7.23
CA GLU A 602 13.96 -18.66 -8.25
C GLU A 602 12.63 -19.32 -8.61
N GLN A 603 12.42 -19.53 -9.91
CA GLN A 603 11.19 -20.11 -10.41
C GLN A 603 11.26 -21.64 -10.42
N GLU A 604 10.30 -22.26 -9.73
CA GLU A 604 10.26 -23.70 -9.47
C GLU A 604 8.90 -24.29 -9.83
N THR A 605 8.78 -25.62 -9.79
CA THR A 605 7.47 -26.29 -9.65
C THR A 605 7.46 -27.11 -8.38
N LEU A 606 6.67 -26.69 -7.39
CA LEU A 606 6.65 -27.27 -6.04
C LEU A 606 5.27 -27.30 -5.38
N LEU A 607 5.14 -28.22 -4.44
CA LEU A 607 4.12 -28.24 -3.39
C LEU A 607 4.84 -28.20 -2.03
N TYR A 608 4.51 -27.20 -1.21
CA TYR A 608 4.99 -27.09 0.16
C TYR A 608 3.82 -26.99 1.13
N LEU A 609 3.78 -27.86 2.13
CA LEU A 609 2.72 -27.91 3.13
C LEU A 609 3.34 -27.85 4.53
N LYS A 610 2.99 -26.81 5.29
CA LYS A 610 3.59 -26.47 6.59
C LYS A 610 2.53 -26.41 7.67
N ARG A 611 2.79 -26.95 8.87
CA ARG A 611 2.07 -26.62 10.11
C ARG A 611 3.04 -25.97 11.08
N ALA A 612 2.64 -24.91 11.77
CA ALA A 612 3.45 -24.32 12.84
C ALA A 612 2.56 -23.92 14.01
N ARG A 613 2.85 -24.42 15.21
CA ARG A 613 2.03 -24.18 16.41
C ARG A 613 2.87 -24.21 17.68
N GLY A 614 2.82 -23.13 18.46
CA GLY A 614 3.59 -23.02 19.69
C GLY A 614 5.11 -23.11 19.41
N ASN A 615 5.77 -24.12 19.95
CA ASN A 615 7.19 -24.38 19.73
C ASN A 615 7.49 -25.48 18.69
N GLU A 616 6.48 -26.02 17.98
CA GLU A 616 6.68 -27.06 16.96
C GLU A 616 6.26 -26.64 15.55
N ALA A 617 6.92 -27.25 14.56
CA ALA A 617 6.57 -27.15 13.15
C ALA A 617 6.77 -28.48 12.41
N ILE A 618 5.87 -28.76 11.46
CA ILE A 618 5.95 -29.86 10.49
C ILE A 618 6.01 -29.22 9.10
N SER A 619 6.86 -29.70 8.21
CA SER A 619 6.89 -29.25 6.82
C SER A 619 7.10 -30.41 5.86
N PHE A 620 6.26 -30.52 4.85
CA PHE A 620 6.36 -31.42 3.71
C PHE A 620 6.72 -30.60 2.46
N LEU A 621 7.73 -31.00 1.72
CA LEU A 621 8.15 -30.42 0.45
C LEU A 621 8.16 -31.49 -0.64
N ALA A 622 7.61 -31.17 -1.80
CA ALA A 622 7.87 -31.89 -3.04
C ALA A 622 8.12 -30.88 -4.16
N ASN A 623 9.20 -31.02 -4.92
CA ASN A 623 9.51 -30.16 -6.07
C ASN A 623 10.14 -30.97 -7.21
N TRP A 624 9.89 -30.52 -8.44
CA TRP A 624 10.26 -31.21 -9.68
C TRP A 624 10.88 -30.24 -10.67
N ARG A 625 12.02 -30.62 -11.27
CA ARG A 625 12.72 -29.74 -12.22
C ARG A 625 12.12 -29.86 -13.62
N ILE A 626 11.12 -29.03 -13.90
CA ILE A 626 10.52 -28.90 -15.24
C ILE A 626 11.43 -28.10 -16.20
N LEU A 627 12.26 -27.20 -15.68
CA LEU A 627 13.19 -26.38 -16.46
C LEU A 627 14.54 -27.13 -16.58
N ASP A 628 14.81 -27.73 -17.74
CA ASP A 628 16.03 -28.51 -17.99
C ASP A 628 17.33 -27.70 -17.89
N PHE A 629 17.28 -26.41 -18.18
CA PHE A 629 18.38 -25.45 -18.08
C PHE A 629 18.67 -24.91 -16.67
N THR A 630 17.97 -25.37 -15.61
CA THR A 630 18.28 -25.00 -14.22
C THR A 630 19.04 -26.11 -13.47
N THR A 631 19.78 -25.71 -12.43
CA THR A 631 20.39 -26.65 -11.48
C THR A 631 19.56 -26.66 -10.20
N GLN A 632 18.87 -27.77 -9.90
CA GLN A 632 17.92 -27.86 -8.78
C GLN A 632 18.01 -29.20 -8.03
N THR A 633 17.73 -29.19 -6.73
CA THR A 633 17.46 -30.40 -5.93
C THR A 633 15.96 -30.70 -5.96
N GLU A 634 15.58 -31.85 -6.50
CA GLU A 634 14.22 -32.38 -6.49
C GLU A 634 13.96 -33.14 -5.18
N HIS A 635 12.87 -32.84 -4.48
CA HIS A 635 12.41 -33.50 -3.25
C HIS A 635 11.17 -34.35 -3.56
N LEU A 636 11.19 -35.64 -3.22
CA LEU A 636 10.33 -36.65 -3.85
C LEU A 636 9.66 -37.67 -2.89
N PRO A 637 8.98 -37.28 -1.79
CA PRO A 637 8.94 -35.96 -1.14
C PRO A 637 9.97 -35.90 0.01
N ASP A 638 9.98 -34.79 0.74
CA ASP A 638 10.80 -34.60 1.94
C ASP A 638 9.96 -34.04 3.09
N LEU A 639 10.06 -34.66 4.27
CA LEU A 639 9.27 -34.35 5.47
C LEU A 639 10.21 -33.99 6.62
N ALA A 640 10.01 -32.82 7.23
CA ALA A 640 10.75 -32.37 8.40
C ALA A 640 9.83 -32.04 9.59
N TYR A 641 10.28 -32.42 10.80
CA TYR A 641 9.77 -31.95 12.09
C TYR A 641 10.81 -31.05 12.75
N ARG A 642 10.35 -29.96 13.38
CA ARG A 642 11.20 -29.03 14.14
C ARG A 642 10.52 -28.68 15.46
N ARG A 643 11.30 -28.58 16.52
CA ARG A 643 10.89 -28.13 17.86
C ARG A 643 11.90 -27.09 18.32
N ILE A 644 11.50 -25.82 18.32
CA ILE A 644 12.43 -24.67 18.34
C ILE A 644 12.82 -24.19 19.75
N GLY A 645 12.48 -24.95 20.79
CA GLY A 645 12.85 -24.69 22.17
C GLY A 645 11.81 -25.28 23.12
N ASP A 646 12.23 -26.20 23.99
CA ASP A 646 11.38 -26.85 24.99
C ASP A 646 12.13 -26.96 26.33
N THR A 647 11.44 -26.70 27.44
CA THR A 647 11.98 -26.66 28.80
C THR A 647 11.47 -27.82 29.66
N PHE A 648 11.05 -28.94 29.07
CA PHE A 648 10.61 -30.12 29.83
C PHE A 648 11.70 -30.73 30.75
N LEU A 649 12.98 -30.34 30.59
CA LEU A 649 14.09 -30.64 31.49
C LEU A 649 14.70 -29.37 32.13
N ASP A 650 13.88 -28.37 32.48
CA ASP A 650 14.29 -27.14 33.17
C ASP A 650 15.36 -27.39 34.25
N PRO A 651 16.51 -26.68 34.24
CA PRO A 651 16.82 -25.46 33.48
C PRO A 651 17.36 -25.66 32.05
N LEU A 652 17.32 -26.88 31.49
CA LEU A 652 17.78 -27.14 30.12
C LEU A 652 16.74 -26.72 29.08
N VAL A 653 17.20 -26.09 28.01
CA VAL A 653 16.40 -25.82 26.80
C VAL A 653 16.81 -26.83 25.72
N LEU A 654 15.82 -27.44 25.06
CA LEU A 654 15.99 -28.50 24.07
C LEU A 654 15.44 -28.08 22.72
N HIS A 655 16.25 -28.26 21.67
CA HIS A 655 15.88 -27.98 20.29
C HIS A 655 16.04 -29.26 19.46
N THR A 656 14.99 -29.65 18.73
CA THR A 656 14.96 -30.86 17.89
C THR A 656 14.71 -30.48 16.45
N GLU A 657 15.46 -31.05 15.52
CA GLU A 657 15.13 -31.07 14.09
C GLU A 657 15.28 -32.51 13.59
N ALA A 658 14.35 -32.98 12.77
CA ALA A 658 14.41 -34.30 12.15
C ALA A 658 13.84 -34.23 10.74
N ARG A 659 14.46 -34.89 9.77
CA ARG A 659 14.06 -34.93 8.36
C ARG A 659 14.13 -36.35 7.82
N VAL A 660 13.19 -36.72 6.97
CA VAL A 660 13.15 -37.98 6.22
C VAL A 660 12.55 -37.71 4.84
N GLY A 661 13.18 -38.22 3.78
CA GLY A 661 12.74 -37.95 2.42
C GLY A 661 13.57 -38.65 1.36
N SER A 662 13.16 -38.48 0.12
CA SER A 662 13.95 -38.84 -1.05
C SER A 662 14.31 -37.59 -1.83
N VAL A 663 15.57 -37.47 -2.25
CA VAL A 663 16.09 -36.30 -2.96
C VAL A 663 16.89 -36.69 -4.20
N ARG A 664 16.99 -35.78 -5.17
CA ARG A 664 17.83 -35.96 -6.37
C ARG A 664 18.41 -34.63 -6.84
N TYR A 665 19.72 -34.59 -7.07
CA TYR A 665 20.39 -33.40 -7.59
C TYR A 665 20.44 -33.43 -9.12
N ARG A 666 19.94 -32.35 -9.75
CA ARG A 666 19.83 -32.19 -11.20
C ARG A 666 20.62 -30.96 -11.66
N PRO A 667 21.83 -31.12 -12.21
CA PRO A 667 22.53 -30.01 -12.87
C PRO A 667 21.87 -29.66 -14.21
N ASP A 668 21.89 -28.37 -14.55
CA ASP A 668 21.56 -27.76 -15.86
C ASP A 668 22.04 -28.64 -17.04
N ASP A 669 21.12 -29.10 -17.88
CA ASP A 669 21.41 -30.11 -18.92
C ASP A 669 22.36 -29.60 -20.01
N ARG A 670 22.53 -28.27 -20.14
CA ARG A 670 23.53 -27.67 -21.04
C ARG A 670 24.95 -27.90 -20.52
N ARG A 671 25.12 -28.14 -19.23
CA ARG A 671 26.39 -28.51 -18.60
C ARG A 671 26.63 -30.01 -18.69
N PHE A 672 26.57 -30.58 -19.89
CA PHE A 672 26.73 -32.03 -20.10
C PHE A 672 28.08 -32.59 -19.57
N LEU A 673 29.11 -31.76 -19.40
CA LEU A 673 30.36 -32.15 -18.74
C LEU A 673 30.23 -32.32 -17.21
N ASP A 674 29.19 -31.77 -16.58
CA ASP A 674 28.87 -31.99 -15.17
C ASP A 674 28.37 -33.43 -14.90
N GLU A 675 27.99 -34.19 -15.95
CA GLU A 675 27.75 -35.64 -15.88
C GLU A 675 29.07 -36.45 -15.74
N PHE A 676 30.21 -35.85 -16.09
CA PHE A 676 31.54 -36.46 -16.00
C PHE A 676 32.41 -35.86 -14.87
N ARG A 677 31.77 -35.19 -13.89
CA ARG A 677 32.44 -34.72 -12.69
C ARG A 677 32.81 -35.87 -11.77
N PHE A 678 34.02 -35.80 -11.24
CA PHE A 678 34.51 -36.66 -10.15
C PHE A 678 34.45 -35.90 -8.80
N ASP A 679 33.38 -35.13 -8.59
CA ASP A 679 33.09 -34.35 -7.38
C ASP A 679 31.68 -34.69 -6.82
N ASN A 680 31.30 -34.09 -5.70
CA ASN A 680 29.98 -34.27 -5.09
C ASN A 680 28.85 -33.46 -5.77
N LEU A 681 29.16 -32.69 -6.83
CA LEU A 681 28.24 -31.88 -7.63
C LEU A 681 27.83 -32.57 -8.95
N ALA A 682 28.18 -33.84 -9.12
CA ALA A 682 27.68 -34.68 -10.21
C ALA A 682 26.16 -34.96 -10.07
N ARG A 683 25.51 -35.30 -11.18
CA ARG A 683 24.11 -35.75 -11.23
C ARG A 683 23.90 -37.00 -10.35
N THR A 684 22.83 -37.03 -9.56
CA THR A 684 22.47 -38.22 -8.77
C THR A 684 21.24 -38.94 -9.32
N ASP A 685 21.08 -40.19 -8.90
CA ASP A 685 19.78 -40.86 -8.86
C ASP A 685 18.91 -40.33 -7.70
N VAL A 686 17.75 -40.95 -7.47
CA VAL A 686 16.91 -40.66 -6.29
C VAL A 686 17.52 -41.33 -5.06
N THR A 687 18.04 -40.52 -4.15
CA THR A 687 18.66 -40.91 -2.88
C THR A 687 17.65 -40.78 -1.74
N PHE A 688 17.37 -41.87 -1.02
CA PHE A 688 16.68 -41.80 0.27
C PHE A 688 17.63 -41.29 1.35
N ARG A 689 17.15 -40.36 2.19
CA ARG A 689 17.92 -39.81 3.30
C ARG A 689 17.12 -39.66 4.60
N THR A 690 17.85 -39.65 5.71
CA THR A 690 17.38 -39.19 7.01
C THR A 690 18.40 -38.24 7.64
N ASP A 691 17.93 -37.28 8.43
CA ASP A 691 18.77 -36.39 9.24
C ASP A 691 18.06 -36.15 10.58
N GLY A 692 18.83 -36.06 11.67
CA GLY A 692 18.32 -35.81 13.01
C GLY A 692 19.32 -35.02 13.83
N ARG A 693 18.91 -33.85 14.31
CA ARG A 693 19.71 -32.90 15.09
C ARG A 693 19.03 -32.65 16.44
N GLN A 694 19.79 -32.71 17.52
CA GLN A 694 19.37 -32.41 18.88
C GLN A 694 20.37 -31.41 19.49
N GLU A 695 19.90 -30.28 20.00
CA GLU A 695 20.71 -29.27 20.69
C GLU A 695 20.17 -29.04 22.10
N VAL A 696 21.09 -28.96 23.07
CA VAL A 696 20.82 -28.77 24.49
C VAL A 696 21.54 -27.50 24.93
N GLU A 697 20.81 -26.53 25.46
CA GLU A 697 21.35 -25.28 26.02
C GLU A 697 21.11 -25.21 27.53
N LEU A 698 22.04 -24.56 28.24
CA LEU A 698 21.91 -24.26 29.68
C LEU A 698 22.04 -22.75 29.93
N PRO A 699 20.96 -21.96 29.92
CA PRO A 699 21.03 -20.52 30.15
C PRO A 699 21.37 -20.17 31.60
N LEU A 700 22.61 -19.72 31.84
CA LEU A 700 23.11 -19.31 33.16
C LEU A 700 23.26 -17.78 33.26
N LYS A 701 22.94 -17.22 34.43
CA LYS A 701 23.14 -15.80 34.73
C LYS A 701 24.17 -15.62 35.86
N LEU A 702 25.42 -15.41 35.45
CA LEU A 702 26.56 -15.23 36.34
C LEU A 702 26.70 -13.74 36.73
N GLY A 703 25.80 -13.29 37.60
CA GLY A 703 25.73 -11.90 38.05
C GLY A 703 25.35 -10.95 36.91
N GLY A 704 26.33 -10.19 36.41
CA GLY A 704 26.17 -9.26 35.29
C GLY A 704 26.41 -9.87 33.91
N VAL A 705 26.82 -11.14 33.82
CA VAL A 705 27.11 -11.84 32.56
C VAL A 705 26.09 -12.95 32.33
N ASN A 706 25.51 -13.01 31.14
CA ASN A 706 24.72 -14.16 30.69
C ASN A 706 25.67 -15.12 29.97
N VAL A 707 25.63 -16.41 30.33
CA VAL A 707 26.47 -17.47 29.74
C VAL A 707 25.60 -18.66 29.40
N VAL A 708 25.68 -19.14 28.17
CA VAL A 708 24.91 -20.27 27.66
C VAL A 708 25.88 -21.30 27.07
N PRO A 709 26.32 -22.30 27.86
CA PRO A 709 26.92 -23.51 27.31
C PRO A 709 25.88 -24.27 26.48
N PHE A 710 26.31 -24.86 25.37
CA PHE A 710 25.45 -25.65 24.49
C PHE A 710 26.19 -26.87 23.94
N VAL A 711 25.43 -27.92 23.62
CA VAL A 711 25.91 -29.11 22.92
C VAL A 711 24.87 -29.60 21.91
N THR A 712 25.32 -29.90 20.70
CA THR A 712 24.52 -30.42 19.59
C THR A 712 25.05 -31.78 19.17
N GLY A 713 24.16 -32.76 19.06
CA GLY A 713 24.42 -34.03 18.38
C GLY A 713 23.57 -34.12 17.12
N ARG A 714 24.17 -34.57 16.01
CA ARG A 714 23.49 -34.77 14.72
C ARG A 714 23.89 -36.09 14.08
N ALA A 715 22.94 -36.77 13.47
CA ALA A 715 23.17 -37.97 12.67
C ALA A 715 22.38 -37.89 11.36
N GLY A 716 23.05 -38.12 10.22
CA GLY A 716 22.45 -38.23 8.91
C GLY A 716 22.85 -39.51 8.18
N TYR A 717 22.00 -39.96 7.27
CA TYR A 717 22.18 -41.15 6.43
C TYR A 717 21.65 -40.88 5.02
N TRP A 718 22.34 -41.42 4.01
CA TRP A 718 21.99 -41.38 2.59
C TRP A 718 22.22 -42.77 1.99
N ASP A 719 21.28 -43.30 1.21
CA ASP A 719 21.40 -44.65 0.62
C ASP A 719 22.32 -44.72 -0.61
N GLY A 720 22.66 -43.59 -1.21
CA GLY A 720 23.59 -43.47 -2.34
C GLY A 720 24.27 -42.10 -2.42
N GLN A 721 25.41 -42.07 -3.10
CA GLN A 721 26.24 -40.89 -3.40
C GLN A 721 26.90 -41.10 -4.78
N PRO A 722 27.22 -40.05 -5.56
CA PRO A 722 27.80 -40.21 -6.90
C PRO A 722 29.28 -40.62 -6.87
N LEU A 723 29.95 -40.50 -5.72
CA LEU A 723 31.35 -40.90 -5.52
C LEU A 723 31.45 -42.32 -4.96
N ASP A 724 32.34 -43.16 -5.51
CA ASP A 724 32.70 -44.49 -4.96
C ASP A 724 33.16 -44.46 -3.49
N ARG A 725 33.59 -43.28 -3.01
CA ARG A 725 34.03 -43.02 -1.63
C ARG A 725 33.05 -42.15 -0.84
N GLY A 726 31.83 -41.99 -1.34
CA GLY A 726 30.81 -41.11 -0.78
C GLY A 726 30.35 -41.51 0.62
N GLY A 727 30.05 -40.51 1.43
CA GLY A 727 29.62 -40.66 2.82
C GLY A 727 28.16 -41.09 2.93
N LEU A 728 27.90 -42.39 3.08
CA LEU A 728 26.55 -42.91 3.30
C LEU A 728 25.98 -42.58 4.71
N TRP A 729 26.82 -42.20 5.68
CA TRP A 729 26.36 -41.73 6.99
C TRP A 729 27.32 -40.72 7.61
N ARG A 730 26.77 -39.76 8.38
CA ARG A 730 27.55 -38.77 9.13
C ARG A 730 26.99 -38.54 10.53
N GLY A 731 27.80 -38.79 11.55
CA GLY A 731 27.63 -38.26 12.90
C GLY A 731 28.47 -36.99 13.09
N LEU A 732 27.82 -35.89 13.51
CA LEU A 732 28.43 -34.60 13.81
C LEU A 732 28.11 -34.23 15.26
N GLY A 733 29.12 -33.84 16.03
CA GLY A 733 28.97 -33.23 17.35
C GLY A 733 29.46 -31.79 17.34
N VAL A 734 28.72 -30.87 17.94
CA VAL A 734 29.13 -29.47 18.16
C VAL A 734 29.01 -29.16 19.66
N PHE A 735 29.95 -28.45 20.23
CA PHE A 735 29.88 -28.00 21.63
C PHE A 735 30.50 -26.62 21.78
N GLY A 736 30.00 -25.80 22.70
CA GLY A 736 30.50 -24.45 22.87
C GLY A 736 29.88 -23.68 24.02
N LEU A 737 30.18 -22.39 24.05
CA LEU A 737 29.59 -21.41 24.96
C LEU A 737 29.29 -20.10 24.22
N ARG A 738 28.21 -19.44 24.63
CA ARG A 738 27.82 -18.10 24.20
C ARG A 738 27.78 -17.21 25.45
N ALA A 739 28.47 -16.08 25.45
CA ALA A 739 28.58 -15.18 26.60
C ALA A 739 28.29 -13.73 26.19
N SER A 740 27.56 -12.99 27.02
CA SER A 740 27.28 -11.56 26.78
C SER A 740 27.06 -10.77 28.07
N THR A 741 27.36 -9.48 28.02
CA THR A 741 27.03 -8.52 29.08
C THR A 741 26.69 -7.16 28.48
N MET A 742 26.33 -6.18 29.32
CA MET A 742 25.92 -4.85 28.88
C MET A 742 26.39 -3.80 29.89
N PHE A 743 27.22 -2.88 29.43
CA PHE A 743 27.66 -1.72 30.18
C PHE A 743 26.98 -0.46 29.62
N SER A 744 26.75 0.54 30.47
CA SER A 744 26.46 1.89 29.98
C SER A 744 26.98 2.95 30.93
N ARG A 745 27.34 4.12 30.38
CA ARG A 745 27.84 5.28 31.12
C ARG A 745 27.26 6.56 30.53
N VAL A 746 26.90 7.50 31.39
CA VAL A 746 26.43 8.84 31.01
C VAL A 746 27.54 9.85 31.26
N PHE A 747 27.76 10.73 30.30
CA PHE A 747 28.70 11.85 30.31
C PHE A 747 27.87 13.13 30.12
N THR A 748 27.47 13.79 31.21
CA THR A 748 26.61 14.99 31.22
C THR A 748 27.28 16.26 30.67
N ASP A 749 28.61 16.20 30.57
CA ASP A 749 29.48 17.35 30.35
C ASP A 749 30.03 17.33 28.91
N ALA A 750 29.87 16.21 28.20
CA ALA A 750 30.11 16.10 26.77
C ALA A 750 29.00 16.85 26.02
N ARG A 751 29.28 18.07 25.57
CA ARG A 751 28.34 18.94 24.82
C ARG A 751 29.04 19.61 23.65
N SER A 752 28.31 19.82 22.57
CA SER A 752 28.80 20.49 21.36
C SER A 752 27.63 20.97 20.53
N GLU A 753 27.53 22.29 20.32
CA GLU A 753 26.50 22.88 19.44
C GLU A 753 26.75 22.50 17.97
N LEU A 754 28.02 22.42 17.55
CA LEU A 754 28.42 22.06 16.19
C LEU A 754 28.04 20.62 15.79
N LEU A 755 27.98 19.71 16.78
CA LEU A 755 27.67 18.29 16.57
C LEU A 755 26.28 17.90 17.12
N ASP A 756 25.50 18.88 17.59
CA ASP A 756 24.18 18.69 18.21
C ASP A 756 24.19 17.65 19.36
N VAL A 757 25.09 17.88 20.32
CA VAL A 757 25.31 17.03 21.49
C VAL A 757 24.97 17.75 22.78
N ASP A 758 24.02 17.21 23.56
CA ASP A 758 23.73 17.64 24.94
C ASP A 758 23.74 16.45 25.90
N GLY A 759 24.96 16.05 26.28
CA GLY A 759 25.25 14.86 27.05
C GLY A 759 25.27 13.61 26.18
N ILE A 760 26.14 12.67 26.54
CA ILE A 760 26.29 11.38 25.83
C ILE A 760 25.99 10.23 26.80
N ARG A 761 25.08 9.33 26.42
CA ARG A 761 24.97 7.99 27.02
C ARG A 761 25.63 6.99 26.09
N HIS A 762 26.78 6.47 26.49
CA HIS A 762 27.44 5.36 25.79
C HIS A 762 26.90 4.04 26.34
N VAL A 763 26.47 3.16 25.46
CA VAL A 763 26.03 1.78 25.72
C VAL A 763 26.98 0.85 24.98
N VAL A 764 27.47 -0.18 25.67
CA VAL A 764 28.43 -1.15 25.13
C VAL A 764 27.97 -2.55 25.49
N LYS A 765 27.67 -3.36 24.49
CA LYS A 765 27.34 -4.79 24.62
C LYS A 765 28.47 -5.60 23.96
N PRO A 766 29.45 -6.09 24.75
CA PRO A 766 30.38 -7.10 24.28
C PRO A 766 29.75 -8.49 24.38
N ASP A 767 30.02 -9.33 23.40
CA ASP A 767 29.60 -10.73 23.35
C ASP A 767 30.60 -11.63 22.64
N VAL A 768 30.61 -12.90 23.01
CA VAL A 768 31.54 -13.93 22.54
C VAL A 768 30.77 -15.22 22.31
N ALA A 769 31.00 -15.88 21.18
CA ALA A 769 30.63 -17.29 21.01
C ALA A 769 31.88 -18.09 20.67
N ALA A 770 32.09 -19.23 21.33
CA ALA A 770 33.23 -20.11 21.06
C ALA A 770 32.74 -21.56 20.97
N TRP A 771 33.20 -22.31 19.97
CA TRP A 771 32.74 -23.68 19.70
C TRP A 771 33.82 -24.56 19.07
N GLY A 772 33.63 -25.87 19.18
CA GLY A 772 34.26 -26.88 18.34
C GLY A 772 33.21 -27.81 17.75
N ALA A 773 33.38 -28.19 16.49
CA ALA A 773 32.62 -29.24 15.82
C ALA A 773 33.55 -30.40 15.43
N VAL A 774 33.04 -31.63 15.49
CA VAL A 774 33.74 -32.87 15.14
C VAL A 774 32.83 -33.79 14.33
N SER A 775 33.35 -34.41 13.28
CA SER A 775 32.60 -35.23 12.33
C SER A 775 33.36 -36.50 11.96
N ASN A 776 32.66 -37.58 11.60
CA ASN A 776 33.26 -38.76 10.98
C ASN A 776 33.35 -38.67 9.45
N THR A 777 32.71 -37.67 8.83
CA THR A 777 32.56 -37.56 7.37
C THR A 777 32.39 -36.09 6.97
N ARG A 778 33.07 -35.71 5.89
CA ARG A 778 33.20 -34.32 5.42
C ARG A 778 32.19 -34.02 4.32
N SER A 779 31.80 -32.75 4.16
CA SER A 779 30.82 -32.33 3.15
C SER A 779 31.26 -32.62 1.71
N GLU A 780 32.57 -32.58 1.44
CA GLU A 780 33.17 -32.95 0.14
C GLU A 780 32.86 -34.39 -0.31
N LEU A 781 32.45 -35.27 0.60
CA LEU A 781 32.08 -36.67 0.33
C LEU A 781 30.57 -36.89 0.21
N ILE A 782 29.75 -35.82 0.30
CA ILE A 782 28.27 -35.89 0.32
C ILE A 782 27.72 -34.87 -0.68
N THR A 783 26.81 -35.26 -1.58
CA THR A 783 26.15 -34.31 -2.49
C THR A 783 25.36 -33.25 -1.71
N PRO A 784 25.54 -31.94 -2.01
CA PRO A 784 24.93 -30.86 -1.24
C PRO A 784 23.45 -30.65 -1.60
N PHE A 785 22.58 -31.57 -1.20
CA PHE A 785 21.14 -31.51 -1.47
C PHE A 785 20.46 -30.30 -0.78
N ASP A 786 20.74 -30.06 0.51
CA ASP A 786 20.30 -28.90 1.29
C ASP A 786 21.48 -28.16 1.94
N TYR A 787 21.46 -26.82 1.87
CA TYR A 787 22.33 -25.99 2.70
C TYR A 787 22.03 -26.18 4.20
N GLY A 788 23.08 -26.34 5.00
CA GLY A 788 22.95 -26.60 6.43
C GLY A 788 22.49 -28.02 6.79
N ILE A 789 22.35 -28.91 5.80
CA ILE A 789 22.34 -30.36 6.01
C ILE A 789 23.63 -30.94 5.48
N GLU A 790 23.73 -31.28 4.19
CA GLU A 790 24.91 -31.96 3.65
C GLU A 790 26.15 -31.05 3.71
N THR A 791 26.00 -29.73 3.57
CA THR A 791 27.09 -28.73 3.50
C THR A 791 27.83 -28.40 4.82
N VAL A 792 27.70 -29.19 5.89
CA VAL A 792 28.35 -28.92 7.20
C VAL A 792 29.58 -29.79 7.46
N ASP A 793 30.57 -29.22 8.15
CA ASP A 793 31.89 -29.82 8.39
C ASP A 793 32.35 -29.70 9.85
N ASP A 794 33.41 -30.42 10.20
CA ASP A 794 34.15 -30.28 11.46
C ASP A 794 35.11 -29.08 11.42
N PHE A 795 34.84 -28.06 12.23
CA PHE A 795 35.74 -26.93 12.45
C PHE A 795 35.49 -26.31 13.83
N TYR A 796 36.45 -25.54 14.32
CA TYR A 796 36.30 -24.75 15.54
C TYR A 796 36.36 -23.26 15.23
N GLY A 797 35.79 -22.44 16.11
CA GLY A 797 35.82 -21.00 15.94
C GLY A 797 35.47 -20.22 17.21
N VAL A 798 35.78 -18.93 17.17
CA VAL A 798 35.42 -17.95 18.18
C VAL A 798 35.07 -16.61 17.53
N THR A 799 33.97 -16.00 17.97
CA THR A 799 33.63 -14.62 17.65
C THR A 799 33.86 -13.70 18.84
N PHE A 800 34.25 -12.46 18.56
CA PHE A 800 34.30 -11.36 19.51
C PHE A 800 33.52 -10.17 18.95
N GLY A 801 32.29 -9.98 19.42
CA GLY A 801 31.43 -8.86 19.08
C GLY A 801 31.52 -7.72 20.09
N LEU A 802 31.53 -6.49 19.60
CA LEU A 802 31.46 -5.26 20.39
C LEU A 802 30.44 -4.30 19.75
N ARG A 803 29.19 -4.38 20.20
CA ARG A 803 28.10 -3.52 19.71
C ARG A 803 28.02 -2.26 20.58
N GLN A 804 28.12 -1.08 19.96
CA GLN A 804 28.18 0.19 20.67
C GLN A 804 27.16 1.20 20.16
N THR A 805 26.56 1.94 21.09
CA THR A 805 25.60 3.00 20.79
C THR A 805 25.90 4.22 21.66
N TRP A 806 26.08 5.38 21.05
CA TRP A 806 26.17 6.66 21.76
C TRP A 806 24.87 7.42 21.54
N GLN A 807 24.12 7.66 22.60
CA GLN A 807 22.84 8.38 22.56
C GLN A 807 23.04 9.83 23.03
N THR A 808 22.49 10.80 22.30
CA THR A 808 22.44 12.23 22.68
C THR A 808 20.99 12.66 22.93
N ARG A 809 20.80 13.89 23.42
CA ARG A 809 19.50 14.58 23.43
C ARG A 809 19.48 15.63 22.33
N ARG A 810 18.40 15.64 21.54
CA ARG A 810 18.19 16.54 20.39
C ARG A 810 16.83 17.25 20.50
N GLY A 811 16.77 18.49 20.03
CA GLY A 811 15.55 19.32 20.02
C GLY A 811 15.45 20.31 21.19
N GLU A 812 14.41 21.15 21.14
CA GLU A 812 14.22 22.28 22.05
C GLU A 812 13.17 22.03 23.14
N GLY A 813 13.43 22.51 24.35
CA GLY A 813 12.48 22.52 25.47
C GLY A 813 11.76 21.19 25.70
N PRO A 814 10.41 21.15 25.69
CA PRO A 814 9.64 19.92 25.91
C PRO A 814 9.67 18.94 24.72
N ARG A 815 10.21 19.32 23.55
CA ARG A 815 10.39 18.44 22.38
C ARG A 815 11.73 17.69 22.40
N ARG A 816 12.51 17.83 23.48
CA ARG A 816 13.78 17.13 23.66
C ARG A 816 13.59 15.62 23.72
N ARG A 817 14.18 14.92 22.75
CA ARG A 817 14.15 13.45 22.64
C ARG A 817 15.56 12.87 22.70
N THR A 818 15.69 11.67 23.22
CA THR A 818 16.90 10.86 23.07
C THR A 818 16.98 10.38 21.62
N VAL A 819 18.14 10.50 20.99
CA VAL A 819 18.43 9.90 19.67
C VAL A 819 19.76 9.18 19.73
N ASP A 820 19.87 8.06 19.02
CA ASP A 820 21.15 7.42 18.79
C ASP A 820 21.97 8.31 17.86
N LEU A 821 23.05 8.88 18.38
CA LEU A 821 23.96 9.77 17.64
C LEU A 821 24.86 8.94 16.72
N LEU A 822 25.43 7.86 17.27
CA LEU A 822 26.33 6.95 16.58
C LEU A 822 25.99 5.51 17.00
N THR A 823 25.90 4.61 16.02
CA THR A 823 26.16 3.18 16.24
C THR A 823 27.54 2.83 15.70
N PHE A 824 28.25 1.93 16.38
CA PHE A 824 29.47 1.31 15.87
C PHE A 824 29.55 -0.13 16.36
N ASN A 825 29.32 -1.06 15.44
CA ASN A 825 29.43 -2.49 15.67
C ASN A 825 30.76 -2.96 15.08
N VAL A 826 31.55 -3.69 15.86
CA VAL A 826 32.73 -4.41 15.36
C VAL A 826 32.61 -5.86 15.78
N GLU A 827 32.90 -6.78 14.86
CA GLU A 827 32.94 -8.21 15.13
C GLU A 827 34.18 -8.82 14.50
N ALA A 828 34.92 -9.65 15.24
CA ALA A 828 36.00 -10.47 14.70
C ALA A 828 35.61 -11.95 14.78
N GLY A 829 35.69 -12.67 13.66
CA GLY A 829 35.50 -14.12 13.59
C GLY A 829 36.82 -14.82 13.30
N LEU A 830 37.22 -15.76 14.17
CA LEU A 830 38.45 -16.55 14.03
C LEU A 830 38.10 -18.04 14.00
N PHE A 831 38.67 -18.79 13.05
CA PHE A 831 38.31 -20.17 12.75
C PHE A 831 39.55 -21.05 12.53
N GLY A 832 39.41 -22.36 12.71
CA GLY A 832 40.47 -23.34 12.45
C GLY A 832 39.93 -24.74 12.16
N ASN A 833 40.78 -25.62 11.62
CA ASN A 833 40.41 -26.89 10.98
C ASN A 833 39.49 -26.67 9.76
N VAL A 834 39.88 -25.75 8.87
CA VAL A 834 39.11 -25.35 7.66
C VAL A 834 39.68 -25.94 6.37
N GLU A 835 40.72 -26.77 6.46
CA GLU A 835 41.49 -27.34 5.35
C GLU A 835 40.61 -28.21 4.44
N GLY A 836 40.18 -27.66 3.30
CA GLY A 836 39.30 -28.34 2.33
C GLY A 836 37.95 -27.66 2.10
N ARG A 837 37.53 -26.72 2.95
CA ARG A 837 36.46 -25.78 2.58
C ARG A 837 37.03 -24.64 1.75
N SER A 838 36.80 -24.65 0.43
CA SER A 838 37.12 -23.54 -0.46
C SER A 838 36.06 -22.44 -0.41
N ASP A 839 35.87 -21.83 0.77
CA ASP A 839 34.94 -20.72 0.98
C ASP A 839 35.52 -19.41 0.43
N PHE A 840 35.30 -19.17 -0.87
CA PHE A 840 35.54 -17.87 -1.53
C PHE A 840 34.47 -16.85 -1.11
N SER A 841 34.41 -16.53 0.18
CA SER A 841 33.51 -15.50 0.71
C SER A 841 34.09 -14.86 1.96
N ASN A 842 33.58 -13.67 2.28
CA ASN A 842 34.07 -12.76 3.31
C ASN A 842 33.94 -13.20 4.78
N GLY A 843 33.68 -14.49 5.03
CA GLY A 843 33.49 -15.03 6.36
C GLY A 843 32.18 -14.61 7.02
N TYR A 844 31.55 -15.54 7.74
CA TYR A 844 30.33 -15.26 8.49
C TYR A 844 30.13 -16.30 9.59
N ALA A 845 30.12 -15.87 10.84
CA ALA A 845 29.75 -16.72 11.96
C ALA A 845 28.23 -16.79 12.14
N ASN A 846 27.71 -17.99 12.43
CA ASN A 846 26.35 -18.16 12.94
C ASN A 846 26.41 -18.72 14.37
N PRO A 847 26.42 -17.87 15.42
CA PRO A 847 26.52 -18.34 16.80
C PRO A 847 25.44 -19.36 17.23
N LEU A 848 24.25 -19.35 16.61
CA LEU A 848 23.10 -20.22 16.95
C LEU A 848 23.09 -21.54 16.18
N ARG A 849 23.79 -21.61 15.04
CA ARG A 849 24.07 -22.83 14.26
C ARG A 849 25.54 -22.79 13.85
N PRO A 850 26.52 -22.96 14.77
CA PRO A 850 27.93 -22.76 14.46
C PRO A 850 28.43 -23.58 13.27
N GLU A 851 27.89 -24.78 13.09
CA GLU A 851 28.12 -25.69 11.95
C GLU A 851 27.79 -25.08 10.57
N ASN A 852 26.92 -24.06 10.53
CA ASN A 852 26.51 -23.33 9.33
C ASN A 852 27.32 -22.04 9.10
N SER A 853 28.38 -21.78 9.88
CA SER A 853 29.28 -20.64 9.66
C SER A 853 30.12 -20.84 8.40
N ARG A 854 30.47 -19.75 7.71
CA ARG A 854 31.49 -19.71 6.65
C ARG A 854 32.83 -19.34 7.28
N PRO A 855 33.80 -20.27 7.42
CA PRO A 855 34.87 -20.16 8.40
C PRO A 855 36.14 -19.55 7.79
N ARG A 856 36.03 -18.30 7.34
CA ARG A 856 37.15 -17.45 6.93
C ARG A 856 37.40 -16.40 8.02
N ASN A 857 38.65 -16.04 8.30
CA ASN A 857 38.98 -15.19 9.44
C ASN A 857 38.69 -13.71 9.12
N TYR A 858 37.65 -13.09 9.70
CA TYR A 858 37.23 -11.75 9.32
C TYR A 858 37.24 -10.74 10.47
N VAL A 859 37.34 -9.45 10.13
CA VAL A 859 36.91 -8.31 10.96
C VAL A 859 35.84 -7.53 10.21
N GLY A 860 34.61 -7.62 10.70
CA GLY A 860 33.47 -6.84 10.22
C GLY A 860 33.31 -5.55 11.04
N ALA A 861 32.97 -4.46 10.38
CA ALA A 861 32.68 -3.17 11.02
C ALA A 861 31.49 -2.47 10.35
N GLU A 862 30.53 -2.02 11.14
CA GLU A 862 29.34 -1.27 10.69
C GLU A 862 29.21 -0.01 11.55
N ALA A 863 28.98 1.15 10.94
CA ALA A 863 28.69 2.40 11.65
C ALA A 863 27.60 3.24 10.98
N ALA A 864 26.73 3.84 11.79
CA ALA A 864 25.80 4.88 11.33
C ALA A 864 25.91 6.10 12.25
N TYR A 865 26.39 7.23 11.71
CA TYR A 865 26.57 8.49 12.41
C TYR A 865 25.52 9.52 11.98
N ARG A 866 24.54 9.77 12.85
CA ARG A 866 23.35 10.61 12.62
C ARG A 866 23.63 12.08 12.94
N LEU A 867 24.51 12.66 12.11
CA LEU A 867 24.98 14.05 12.14
C LEU A 867 23.87 15.08 12.38
N SER A 868 22.67 14.86 11.83
CA SER A 868 21.44 15.58 12.19
C SER A 868 20.21 14.72 11.88
N ASP A 869 19.00 15.15 12.23
CA ASP A 869 17.72 14.45 11.93
C ASP A 869 17.36 14.33 10.42
N THR A 870 18.34 14.59 9.57
CA THR A 870 18.23 14.90 8.14
C THR A 870 19.56 14.65 7.41
N THR A 871 20.57 14.07 8.07
CA THR A 871 21.89 13.78 7.50
C THR A 871 22.57 12.67 8.30
N ALA A 872 22.94 11.58 7.63
CA ALA A 872 23.67 10.46 8.20
C ALA A 872 24.88 10.08 7.35
N LEU A 873 26.00 9.74 8.01
CA LEU A 873 27.14 9.07 7.41
C LEU A 873 27.08 7.59 7.77
N LEU A 874 27.11 6.72 6.77
CA LEU A 874 27.05 5.27 6.88
C LEU A 874 28.41 4.68 6.48
N TYR A 875 28.82 3.64 7.19
CA TYR A 875 30.03 2.87 6.94
C TYR A 875 29.76 1.38 7.13
N ASP A 876 30.25 0.57 6.20
CA ASP A 876 30.31 -0.89 6.28
C ASP A 876 31.68 -1.35 5.78
N ALA A 877 32.28 -2.34 6.43
CA ALA A 877 33.48 -2.99 5.94
C ALA A 877 33.58 -4.44 6.43
N ASN A 878 34.22 -5.27 5.61
CA ASN A 878 34.75 -6.56 5.99
C ASN A 878 36.20 -6.66 5.52
N TYR A 879 37.09 -7.00 6.44
CA TYR A 879 38.53 -7.17 6.24
C TYR A 879 38.92 -8.62 6.55
N ASP A 880 39.44 -9.34 5.55
CA ASP A 880 39.92 -10.71 5.73
C ASP A 880 41.31 -10.70 6.37
N LEU A 881 41.44 -11.43 7.47
CA LEU A 881 42.70 -11.67 8.17
C LEU A 881 43.53 -12.79 7.49
N SER A 882 42.93 -13.54 6.56
CA SER A 882 43.53 -14.70 5.90
C SER A 882 44.43 -14.27 4.72
N ASP A 883 43.97 -13.36 3.86
CA ASP A 883 44.77 -12.73 2.78
C ASP A 883 45.22 -11.29 3.06
N GLN A 884 44.70 -10.65 4.11
CA GLN A 884 45.01 -9.29 4.55
C GLN A 884 44.44 -8.15 3.67
N ALA A 885 43.37 -8.43 2.91
CA ALA A 885 42.64 -7.46 2.09
C ALA A 885 41.27 -7.05 2.68
N PHE A 886 40.61 -6.06 2.05
CA PHE A 886 39.20 -5.78 2.28
C PHE A 886 38.37 -6.56 1.25
N ASP A 887 37.52 -7.48 1.69
CA ASP A 887 36.55 -8.13 0.78
C ASP A 887 35.42 -7.16 0.41
N ARG A 888 35.04 -6.28 1.34
CA ARG A 888 34.03 -5.23 1.13
C ARG A 888 34.36 -3.98 1.92
N GLN A 889 34.13 -2.81 1.33
CA GLN A 889 34.08 -1.54 2.04
C GLN A 889 33.06 -0.60 1.39
N ALA A 890 32.22 0.05 2.19
CA ALA A 890 31.27 1.05 1.71
C ALA A 890 31.26 2.27 2.64
N VAL A 891 31.26 3.46 2.02
CA VAL A 891 31.05 4.74 2.68
C VAL A 891 29.87 5.41 2.00
N SER A 892 28.91 5.98 2.73
CA SER A 892 27.78 6.68 2.11
C SER A 892 27.26 7.85 2.96
N LEU A 893 27.04 9.00 2.33
CA LEU A 893 26.42 10.18 2.92
C LEU A 893 24.97 10.29 2.41
N ALA A 894 24.01 10.12 3.31
CA ALA A 894 22.58 10.25 3.03
C ALA A 894 22.06 11.57 3.62
N ILE A 895 21.37 12.38 2.81
CA ILE A 895 20.85 13.70 3.19
C ILE A 895 19.39 13.84 2.74
N GLU A 896 18.50 14.18 3.68
CA GLU A 896 17.08 14.40 3.44
C GLU A 896 16.65 15.79 3.92
N ARG A 897 16.10 16.59 3.01
CA ARG A 897 15.57 17.95 3.24
C ARG A 897 14.20 18.06 2.55
N PRO A 898 13.20 17.25 2.95
CA PRO A 898 11.92 17.17 2.26
C PRO A 898 11.14 18.51 2.35
N PRO A 899 10.33 18.86 1.34
CA PRO A 899 10.17 18.17 0.05
C PRO A 899 11.24 18.56 -1.00
N ARG A 900 12.16 19.48 -0.66
CA ARG A 900 13.00 20.19 -1.64
C ARG A 900 14.20 19.40 -2.15
N ALA A 901 14.88 18.63 -1.30
CA ALA A 901 16.08 17.91 -1.68
C ALA A 901 16.19 16.57 -0.94
N ALA A 902 16.60 15.52 -1.65
CA ALA A 902 17.02 14.26 -1.07
C ALA A 902 18.19 13.74 -1.91
N TYR A 903 19.32 13.38 -1.30
CA TYR A 903 20.46 12.83 -2.03
C TYR A 903 21.31 11.85 -1.24
N LEU A 904 21.91 10.92 -1.97
CA LEU A 904 22.82 9.90 -1.51
C LEU A 904 24.08 9.95 -2.38
N ILE A 905 25.27 9.97 -1.76
CA ILE A 905 26.55 9.82 -2.47
C ILE A 905 27.37 8.79 -1.69
N GLY A 906 28.00 7.84 -2.37
CA GLY A 906 28.80 6.80 -1.74
C GLY A 906 29.95 6.26 -2.59
N LEU A 907 30.87 5.63 -1.88
CA LEU A 907 31.97 4.82 -2.40
C LEU A 907 31.70 3.36 -2.01
N ARG A 908 31.92 2.41 -2.92
CA ARG A 908 31.74 0.97 -2.68
C ARG A 908 32.84 0.17 -3.36
N TYR A 909 33.64 -0.52 -2.55
CA TYR A 909 34.65 -1.47 -2.97
C TYR A 909 34.20 -2.90 -2.65
N ALA A 910 34.43 -3.82 -3.59
CA ALA A 910 34.25 -5.26 -3.41
C ALA A 910 35.43 -6.02 -4.05
N GLY A 911 36.27 -6.63 -3.22
CA GLY A 911 37.52 -7.29 -3.63
C GLY A 911 37.28 -8.52 -4.51
N ASP A 912 36.37 -9.41 -4.10
CA ASP A 912 36.04 -10.67 -4.80
C ASP A 912 35.71 -10.49 -6.29
N ILE A 913 35.17 -9.33 -6.68
CA ILE A 913 34.76 -8.99 -8.04
C ILE A 913 35.55 -7.83 -8.67
N ASN A 914 36.61 -7.36 -8.01
CA ASN A 914 37.47 -6.24 -8.44
C ASN A 914 36.67 -4.99 -8.85
N MET A 915 35.70 -4.59 -8.03
CA MET A 915 34.76 -3.50 -8.33
C MET A 915 34.96 -2.33 -7.35
N ASN A 916 35.13 -1.11 -7.86
CA ASN A 916 35.42 0.08 -7.07
C ASN A 916 34.57 1.28 -7.52
N LEU A 917 33.31 1.31 -7.07
CA LEU A 917 32.32 2.29 -7.54
C LEU A 917 32.33 3.58 -6.72
N ILE A 918 32.34 4.72 -7.42
CA ILE A 918 31.71 5.95 -6.92
C ILE A 918 30.32 6.07 -7.53
N GLY A 919 29.30 6.33 -6.71
CA GLY A 919 27.94 6.43 -7.18
C GLY A 919 27.03 7.22 -6.26
N GLY A 920 25.85 7.56 -6.76
CA GLY A 920 24.88 8.31 -6.00
C GLY A 920 23.66 8.73 -6.81
N GLY A 921 22.79 9.49 -6.17
CA GLY A 921 21.65 10.10 -6.83
C GLY A 921 21.05 11.22 -5.99
N PHE A 922 20.36 12.13 -6.66
CA PHE A 922 19.65 13.24 -6.03
C PHE A 922 18.29 13.48 -6.68
N ASN A 923 17.31 13.83 -5.85
CA ASN A 923 16.04 14.42 -6.25
C ASN A 923 16.05 15.87 -5.72
N TYR A 924 15.88 16.87 -6.60
CA TYR A 924 15.94 18.29 -6.24
C TYR A 924 14.82 19.10 -6.91
N GLN A 925 14.02 19.80 -6.10
CA GLN A 925 12.97 20.71 -6.55
C GLN A 925 13.59 22.07 -6.94
N LEU A 926 13.98 22.20 -8.22
CA LEU A 926 14.48 23.44 -8.81
C LEU A 926 13.50 24.61 -8.64
N SER A 927 12.19 24.34 -8.72
CA SER A 927 11.11 25.28 -8.44
C SER A 927 9.79 24.53 -8.19
N GLU A 928 8.74 25.24 -7.79
CA GLU A 928 7.36 24.70 -7.70
C GLU A 928 6.90 23.96 -8.97
N LYS A 929 7.49 24.28 -10.13
CA LYS A 929 7.12 23.73 -11.45
C LYS A 929 8.16 22.75 -12.02
N TYR A 930 9.31 22.55 -11.38
CA TYR A 930 10.39 21.73 -11.93
C TYR A 930 11.12 20.94 -10.83
N THR A 931 11.22 19.63 -11.02
CA THR A 931 12.05 18.72 -10.23
C THR A 931 13.06 18.03 -11.14
N LEU A 932 14.31 17.97 -10.70
CA LEU A 932 15.39 17.23 -11.34
C LEU A 932 15.69 15.98 -10.49
N SER A 933 15.70 14.82 -11.12
CA SER A 933 16.14 13.55 -10.54
C SER A 933 17.35 13.06 -11.34
N SER A 934 18.42 12.66 -10.66
CA SER A 934 19.59 12.03 -11.30
C SER A 934 20.09 10.87 -10.45
N ARG A 935 20.55 9.79 -11.08
CA ARG A 935 21.30 8.67 -10.48
C ARG A 935 22.43 8.29 -11.42
N ALA A 936 23.62 8.05 -10.89
CA ALA A 936 24.74 7.57 -11.68
C ALA A 936 25.75 6.78 -10.84
N TRP A 937 26.50 5.90 -11.49
CA TRP A 937 27.69 5.26 -10.91
C TRP A 937 28.80 5.08 -11.96
N PHE A 938 30.04 5.02 -11.46
CA PHE A 938 31.27 4.98 -12.24
C PHE A 938 32.27 4.09 -11.52
N ASP A 939 32.93 3.17 -12.23
CA ASP A 939 34.02 2.36 -11.67
C ASP A 939 35.35 3.11 -11.78
N ILE A 940 36.02 3.29 -10.65
CA ILE A 940 37.24 4.08 -10.51
C ILE A 940 38.47 3.32 -11.04
N ASP A 941 38.45 1.98 -10.98
CA ASP A 941 39.60 1.13 -11.28
C ASP A 941 39.64 0.75 -12.76
N THR A 942 38.48 0.54 -13.40
CA THR A 942 38.40 0.38 -14.87
C THR A 942 38.33 1.72 -15.60
N GLY A 943 37.65 2.71 -15.01
CA GLY A 943 37.37 4.01 -15.61
C GLY A 943 36.07 4.07 -16.41
N ASP A 944 35.19 3.07 -16.29
CA ASP A 944 33.95 2.94 -17.05
C ASP A 944 32.75 3.61 -16.35
N PHE A 945 31.84 4.20 -17.14
CA PHE A 945 30.62 4.86 -16.65
C PHE A 945 29.42 3.91 -16.75
N GLY A 946 29.15 3.14 -15.70
CA GLY A 946 28.24 1.99 -15.76
C GLY A 946 26.77 2.28 -16.06
N GLU A 947 26.10 3.10 -15.24
CA GLU A 947 24.72 3.55 -15.48
C GLU A 947 24.59 5.04 -15.15
N GLY A 948 23.81 5.77 -15.95
CA GLY A 948 23.37 7.13 -15.66
C GLY A 948 21.94 7.38 -16.12
N SER A 949 21.07 7.81 -15.20
CA SER A 949 19.72 8.28 -15.50
C SER A 949 19.51 9.74 -15.05
N ILE A 950 18.90 10.55 -15.92
CA ILE A 950 18.55 11.94 -15.67
C ILE A 950 17.10 12.16 -16.09
N ALA A 951 16.24 12.48 -15.11
CA ALA A 951 14.83 12.78 -15.30
C ALA A 951 14.52 14.24 -14.93
N VAL A 952 14.02 15.01 -15.90
CA VAL A 952 13.49 16.36 -15.68
C VAL A 952 11.97 16.27 -15.67
N VAL A 953 11.35 16.53 -14.51
CA VAL A 953 9.89 16.51 -14.35
C VAL A 953 9.36 17.93 -14.18
N ARG A 954 8.47 18.34 -15.09
CA ARG A 954 7.77 19.62 -15.08
C ARG A 954 6.33 19.44 -14.62
N LYS A 955 5.92 20.19 -13.59
CA LYS A 955 4.51 20.33 -13.22
C LYS A 955 3.83 21.33 -14.16
N LEU A 956 2.76 20.86 -14.78
CA LEU A 956 1.82 21.58 -15.62
C LEU A 956 0.48 21.75 -14.85
N PRO A 957 -0.48 22.54 -15.34
CA PRO A 957 -1.81 22.61 -14.73
C PRO A 957 -2.49 21.24 -14.70
N ARG A 958 -2.62 20.65 -13.50
CA ARG A 958 -3.15 19.29 -13.24
C ARG A 958 -2.48 18.14 -14.02
N TRP A 959 -1.24 18.34 -14.47
CA TRP A 959 -0.45 17.32 -15.19
C TRP A 959 1.03 17.38 -14.81
N TYR A 960 1.76 16.30 -15.10
CA TYR A 960 3.21 16.23 -15.00
C TYR A 960 3.78 15.70 -16.32
N LEU A 961 4.86 16.33 -16.79
CA LEU A 961 5.63 15.94 -17.96
C LEU A 961 7.06 15.62 -17.52
N ALA A 962 7.49 14.36 -17.67
CA ALA A 962 8.86 13.94 -17.48
C ALA A 962 9.58 13.71 -18.83
N LEU A 963 10.84 14.13 -18.89
CA LEU A 963 11.80 13.67 -19.88
C LEU A 963 12.88 12.88 -19.13
N ASN A 964 12.94 11.56 -19.36
CA ASN A 964 14.00 10.70 -18.84
C ASN A 964 15.00 10.35 -19.95
N PHE A 965 16.27 10.50 -19.63
CA PHE A 965 17.41 10.03 -20.42
C PHE A 965 18.16 9.01 -19.60
N GLU A 966 18.51 7.88 -20.20
CA GLU A 966 19.07 6.74 -19.48
C GLU A 966 20.12 6.05 -20.34
N TYR A 967 21.30 5.84 -19.78
CA TYR A 967 22.44 5.17 -20.39
C TYR A 967 22.89 4.03 -19.48
N SER A 968 23.07 2.84 -20.04
CA SER A 968 23.68 1.69 -19.36
C SER A 968 24.77 1.13 -20.27
N ASP A 969 26.02 1.27 -19.86
CA ASP A 969 27.19 0.68 -20.52
C ASP A 969 27.17 -0.85 -20.40
N VAL A 970 26.70 -1.32 -19.23
CA VAL A 970 26.50 -2.74 -18.90
C VAL A 970 25.50 -3.41 -19.87
N ASP A 971 24.50 -2.66 -20.36
CA ASP A 971 23.49 -3.15 -21.30
C ASP A 971 23.71 -2.74 -22.76
N ASP A 972 24.70 -1.89 -23.05
CA ASP A 972 24.90 -1.18 -24.34
C ASP A 972 23.57 -0.60 -24.88
N ASP A 973 22.84 0.13 -24.04
CA ASP A 973 21.60 0.80 -24.42
C ASP A 973 21.53 2.25 -23.94
N PHE A 974 21.02 3.09 -24.83
CA PHE A 974 20.60 4.46 -24.53
C PHE A 974 19.11 4.56 -24.81
N SER A 975 18.33 4.90 -23.79
CA SER A 975 16.89 5.10 -23.90
C SER A 975 16.48 6.54 -23.57
N MET A 976 15.48 7.03 -24.31
CA MET A 976 14.83 8.29 -24.03
C MET A 976 13.34 8.04 -23.89
N THR A 977 12.78 8.39 -22.74
CA THR A 977 11.33 8.23 -22.49
C THR A 977 10.70 9.57 -22.10
N VAL A 978 9.77 10.02 -22.95
CA VAL A 978 8.80 11.06 -22.59
C VAL A 978 7.69 10.40 -21.78
N SER A 979 7.34 10.97 -20.63
CA SER A 979 6.23 10.48 -19.80
C SER A 979 5.29 11.62 -19.43
N LEU A 980 3.98 11.42 -19.55
CA LEU A 980 2.96 12.44 -19.32
C LEU A 980 1.79 11.83 -18.53
N TRP A 981 1.47 12.37 -17.35
CA TRP A 981 0.40 11.85 -16.49
C TRP A 981 -0.41 12.95 -15.77
N PRO A 982 -1.72 12.74 -15.53
CA PRO A 982 -2.52 13.68 -14.76
C PRO A 982 -2.13 13.68 -13.27
N GLU A 983 -2.33 14.81 -12.63
CA GLU A 983 -2.26 14.92 -11.16
C GLU A 983 -3.40 14.09 -10.52
N GLY A 984 -3.06 13.24 -9.54
CA GLY A 984 -4.01 12.33 -8.89
C GLY A 984 -4.42 11.11 -9.72
N ILE A 985 -3.85 10.89 -10.92
CA ILE A 985 -4.14 9.74 -11.80
C ILE A 985 -2.84 9.16 -12.40
N PRO A 986 -1.90 8.64 -11.59
CA PRO A 986 -0.63 8.10 -12.08
C PRO A 986 -0.78 6.84 -12.95
N GLU A 987 -1.92 6.15 -12.92
CA GLU A 987 -2.19 5.02 -13.81
C GLU A 987 -2.31 5.46 -15.27
N TRP A 988 -2.93 6.62 -15.55
CA TRP A 988 -3.06 7.23 -16.90
C TRP A 988 -1.74 7.85 -17.40
N THR A 989 -0.59 7.36 -16.94
CA THR A 989 0.71 7.73 -17.48
C THR A 989 0.87 7.20 -18.89
N ILE A 990 0.96 8.12 -19.85
CA ILE A 990 1.51 7.88 -21.18
C ILE A 990 3.03 7.83 -21.01
N GLY A 991 3.67 6.65 -21.07
CA GLY A 991 5.14 6.51 -20.98
C GLY A 991 5.66 5.67 -19.82
N SER A 992 6.74 6.12 -19.14
CA SER A 992 7.34 5.41 -18.01
C SER A 992 6.74 5.85 -16.67
N ARG A 993 6.38 4.87 -15.84
CA ARG A 993 5.91 5.10 -14.47
C ARG A 993 7.07 5.29 -13.44
N ARG A 994 8.34 5.12 -13.83
CA ARG A 994 9.53 5.19 -12.91
C ARG A 994 9.65 6.52 -12.14
N PHE A 995 9.03 7.59 -12.63
CA PHE A 995 9.09 8.94 -12.04
C PHE A 995 7.72 9.54 -11.70
N THR A 996 6.64 8.76 -11.74
CA THR A 996 5.30 9.24 -11.32
C THR A 996 5.20 9.39 -9.80
N GLN A 997 5.90 8.52 -9.09
CA GLN A 997 6.16 8.58 -7.65
C GLN A 997 7.61 9.04 -7.40
N LEU A 998 7.90 10.32 -7.65
CA LEU A 998 9.18 10.92 -7.28
C LEU A 998 9.33 10.91 -5.74
N GLY A 999 10.17 10.01 -5.22
CA GLY A 999 10.45 9.91 -3.79
C GLY A 999 11.00 11.22 -3.21
N THR A 1000 10.30 11.79 -2.23
CA THR A 1000 10.74 12.95 -1.44
C THR A 1000 11.79 12.60 -0.37
N SER A 1001 12.12 11.32 -0.27
CA SER A 1001 13.09 10.69 0.64
C SER A 1001 13.96 9.72 -0.16
N THR A 1002 15.15 9.43 0.37
CA THR A 1002 16.09 8.39 -0.07
C THR A 1002 15.70 6.98 0.39
N GLY A 1003 14.64 6.85 1.21
CA GLY A 1003 14.28 5.63 1.95
C GLY A 1003 15.07 5.48 3.26
N ILE A 1004 16.30 5.99 3.31
CA ILE A 1004 17.15 6.02 4.51
C ILE A 1004 16.71 7.19 5.40
N ARG A 1005 15.77 6.93 6.33
CA ARG A 1005 15.36 7.92 7.35
C ARG A 1005 16.55 8.24 8.29
N PRO A 1006 17.14 9.45 8.25
CA PRO A 1006 18.41 9.74 8.94
C PRO A 1006 18.30 9.97 10.45
#